data_AF-A0A937QLH7-F1
#
_entry.id   AF-A0A937QLH7-F1
#
_cell.length_a   1.000
_cell.length_b   1.000
_cell.length_c   1.000
_cell.angle_alpha   90.00
_cell.angle_beta   90.00
_cell.angle_gamma   90.00
#
_symmetry.space_group_name_H-M   'P 1'
#
loop_
_entity.id
_entity.type
_entity.pdbx_description
1 polymer ?
#
loop_
_entity_poly.entity_id
_entity_poly.type
_entity_poly.pdbx_seq_one_letter_code
_entity_poly.pdbx_strand_id
1 'polypeptide(L)'
;MKCTKMTTYCRIQVFSTAIMMMVGSIVCSAKAYEGRRDKSILLNGRWQFALGNGDEHAEIAGGGRKLIWELVTLPGPFVEWNDSAARSIKFVWARRTFTVSRAQAQNMAVLRWNRVAFGATAFINGVKVGQNEPTGPYQTVLPEGAFKTGQNEIVLLIPGPGGVRKAKSGYFLIPAGFASNHRRGMPAVADDIWIDFSDTVYMKWVLAIPDLAKSKVTLRVTPVGNAQVTDLKISAQVRLWPDGPVIGKGETSASLMPDVSLSDPEHFYLDVPMPAFKPWTYEECNLYMAHVQLIRAGKILDELDFRFGMRTVEVADGNYKLNGKNLWLRGSNLVFEWDWGDVITGKEKDYLVIEAREMSMNSFRTHTQPPPRKWADVCDEYGTMILAEFPVLYNYADYKFTAEEYDIWHQNVLTDAAGWMARLWNHPSVIMWVLSNESRNDSAWETGPYHDFVRRLDPTRPTLRTGDTGTKENFDVHTCGNTVQTYEGKLQTQIQSWFDRSKGRTTTNTEYMNIFKRPLCQWTGTDDKEADALAYAQIGMEHTEAMRRARLDGMWPYMYAGWTKTRTGQEWKGGFARPVSAAWHSALSPVLASLDLFNANYVTGQRVTTDVYLINDSWHNATIHVDLLLTEESPEFIPEAECFKKPLAKWSFDFDIGADTITKRPVTWHVPKQEGEFWLTARTTGISGRPVLSQRFVRAIEPPRVSSRTRKRTLVVIGSDEAAAKYFESKGIRTSRSIKELNPNENMVIIWDAARLTHQEKRAAPLLCDFASAGGTIAALSTRSWDWSELCHVQIGSIGGSRVFPYEDVEHRILSEVSSQCLTRWNGLPGTVAVADLKGPAVQRGKKILWVRDDTSPVVAEVPTASGSGTILLLQLDVKSHLDVARPTYDPVAEKILLNVLGL
;
A
#
# COMPACT_ATOMS: atom_id res chain seq x y z
N MET A 1 -36.48 10.90 -29.70
CA MET A 1 -37.67 11.51 -29.08
C MET A 1 -37.68 11.18 -27.60
N LYS A 2 -37.63 12.20 -26.72
CA LYS A 2 -37.85 12.28 -25.24
C LYS A 2 -37.33 11.07 -24.40
N CYS A 3 -36.26 11.05 -23.62
CA CYS A 3 -35.39 12.02 -22.91
C CYS A 3 -36.11 13.00 -21.96
N THR A 4 -36.18 12.69 -20.65
CA THR A 4 -35.80 13.61 -19.54
C THR A 4 -35.89 13.00 -18.13
N LYS A 5 -34.89 13.36 -17.31
CA LYS A 5 -34.89 13.58 -15.84
C LYS A 5 -34.76 12.40 -14.87
N MET A 6 -33.56 12.26 -14.31
CA MET A 6 -33.39 12.21 -12.84
C MET A 6 -31.98 12.72 -12.46
N THR A 7 -31.93 13.95 -11.94
CA THR A 7 -30.79 14.50 -11.21
C THR A 7 -31.34 15.36 -10.08
N THR A 8 -30.61 15.33 -8.96
CA THR A 8 -30.68 16.25 -7.81
C THR A 8 -31.71 15.89 -6.74
N TYR A 9 -31.25 15.52 -5.53
CA TYR A 9 -31.36 16.37 -4.33
C TYR A 9 -30.60 15.73 -3.14
N CYS A 10 -29.69 16.51 -2.57
CA CYS A 10 -29.09 16.31 -1.26
C CYS A 10 -29.16 17.65 -0.52
N ARG A 11 -29.87 17.73 0.63
CA ARG A 11 -29.57 18.56 1.82
C ARG A 11 -30.73 18.54 2.85
N ILE A 12 -30.43 17.96 4.02
CA ILE A 12 -30.64 18.43 5.42
C ILE A 12 -31.98 19.08 5.81
N GLN A 13 -32.73 18.45 6.74
CA GLN A 13 -33.23 19.10 7.98
C GLN A 13 -33.75 18.11 9.03
N VAL A 14 -33.60 18.51 10.30
CA VAL A 14 -33.84 17.77 11.55
C VAL A 14 -35.23 18.08 12.13
N PHE A 15 -35.79 17.13 12.89
CA PHE A 15 -36.94 17.15 13.83
C PHE A 15 -38.37 17.14 13.28
N SER A 16 -39.10 16.05 13.58
CA SER A 16 -40.43 16.06 14.20
C SER A 16 -40.83 14.64 14.67
N THR A 17 -41.48 14.60 15.82
CA THR A 17 -41.66 13.47 16.74
C THR A 17 -42.95 12.66 16.48
N ALA A 18 -42.85 11.33 16.56
CA ALA A 18 -43.81 10.31 17.03
C ALA A 18 -45.33 10.37 16.71
N ILE A 19 -45.91 9.25 16.22
CA ILE A 19 -46.83 8.32 16.94
C ILE A 19 -47.59 7.38 15.97
N MET A 20 -47.59 6.08 16.34
CA MET A 20 -48.51 4.95 16.02
C MET A 20 -48.72 4.50 14.55
N MET A 21 -48.29 3.26 14.27
CA MET A 21 -49.19 2.09 14.34
C MET A 21 -48.36 0.79 14.42
N MET A 22 -48.53 0.06 15.53
CA MET A 22 -48.25 -1.37 15.61
C MET A 22 -49.32 -2.13 14.82
N VAL A 23 -48.90 -3.21 14.14
CA VAL A 23 -49.40 -4.59 14.23
C VAL A 23 -49.13 -5.27 12.89
N GLY A 24 -48.21 -6.23 12.92
CA GLY A 24 -47.76 -6.99 11.75
C GLY A 24 -46.27 -7.32 11.82
N SER A 25 -45.80 -7.80 12.97
CA SER A 25 -44.44 -8.31 13.13
C SER A 25 -44.25 -9.59 12.33
N ILE A 26 -43.95 -9.45 11.04
CA ILE A 26 -43.17 -10.47 10.34
C ILE A 26 -41.80 -10.42 11.00
N VAL A 27 -41.50 -11.45 11.79
CA VAL A 27 -40.20 -11.67 12.40
C VAL A 27 -39.19 -11.76 11.26
N CYS A 28 -38.50 -10.66 10.99
CA CYS A 28 -37.29 -10.66 10.17
C CYS A 28 -36.21 -11.37 11.01
N SER A 29 -36.20 -12.71 10.97
CA SER A 29 -35.20 -13.51 11.66
C SER A 29 -33.88 -13.45 10.88
N ALA A 30 -33.03 -12.47 11.18
CA ALA A 30 -31.69 -12.43 10.61
C ALA A 30 -30.67 -11.97 11.66
N LYS A 31 -30.15 -12.92 12.43
CA LYS A 31 -28.72 -12.92 12.74
C LYS A 31 -28.12 -14.06 11.91
N ALA A 32 -27.78 -13.76 10.67
CA ALA A 32 -27.07 -14.69 9.79
C ALA A 32 -25.58 -14.62 10.12
N TYR A 33 -25.05 -15.70 10.70
CA TYR A 33 -23.61 -15.96 10.72
C TYR A 33 -23.30 -17.08 9.72
N GLU A 34 -22.05 -17.16 9.29
CA GLU A 34 -21.62 -18.03 8.21
C GLU A 34 -21.83 -19.51 8.50
N GLY A 35 -22.46 -20.22 7.56
CA GLY A 35 -22.64 -21.67 7.67
C GLY A 35 -23.48 -22.12 8.86
N ARG A 36 -24.28 -21.22 9.46
CA ARG A 36 -25.33 -21.61 10.40
C ARG A 36 -26.17 -22.72 9.75
N ARG A 37 -26.37 -23.79 10.49
CA ARG A 37 -27.42 -24.79 10.24
C ARG A 37 -28.61 -24.54 11.17
N ASP A 38 -29.75 -25.14 10.87
CA ASP A 38 -30.94 -25.00 11.71
C ASP A 38 -30.74 -25.47 13.15
N LYS A 39 -29.83 -26.41 13.37
CA LYS A 39 -29.58 -27.02 14.70
C LYS A 39 -28.39 -26.41 15.45
N SER A 40 -27.76 -25.34 14.93
CA SER A 40 -26.55 -24.76 15.51
C SER A 40 -26.79 -23.95 16.79
N ILE A 41 -25.83 -23.99 17.72
CA ILE A 41 -25.82 -23.16 18.95
C ILE A 41 -24.72 -22.12 18.84
N LEU A 42 -25.10 -20.85 18.73
CA LEU A 42 -24.16 -19.72 18.79
C LEU A 42 -23.72 -19.48 20.24
N LEU A 43 -22.41 -19.42 20.47
CA LEU A 43 -21.83 -19.26 21.79
C LEU A 43 -21.41 -17.82 22.11
N ASN A 44 -21.83 -16.83 21.32
CA ASN A 44 -21.58 -15.40 21.58
C ASN A 44 -22.39 -14.81 22.74
N GLY A 45 -21.88 -13.76 23.37
CA GLY A 45 -22.53 -12.98 24.43
C GLY A 45 -21.72 -13.03 25.73
N ARG A 46 -22.41 -13.08 26.87
CA ARG A 46 -21.81 -13.12 28.22
C ARG A 46 -21.04 -14.41 28.52
N TRP A 47 -19.75 -14.31 28.79
CA TRP A 47 -18.84 -15.34 29.28
C TRP A 47 -18.25 -14.91 30.64
N GLN A 48 -17.51 -15.82 31.26
CA GLN A 48 -16.56 -15.50 32.32
C GLN A 48 -15.14 -15.75 31.83
N PHE A 49 -14.16 -14.97 32.28
CA PHE A 49 -12.75 -15.23 32.02
C PHE A 49 -11.88 -15.03 33.26
N ALA A 50 -10.68 -15.61 33.26
CA ALA A 50 -9.67 -15.43 34.29
C ALA A 50 -8.26 -15.53 33.68
N LEU A 51 -7.31 -14.75 34.21
CA LEU A 51 -5.90 -14.86 33.84
C LEU A 51 -5.23 -16.01 34.62
N GLY A 52 -4.35 -16.76 33.95
CA GLY A 52 -3.66 -17.90 34.55
C GLY A 52 -2.30 -18.23 33.91
N ASN A 53 -1.67 -19.29 34.42
CA ASN A 53 -0.43 -19.89 33.96
C ASN A 53 -0.66 -21.10 33.05
N GLY A 54 -1.91 -21.58 32.92
CA GLY A 54 -2.31 -22.68 32.06
C GLY A 54 -2.26 -24.07 32.71
N ASP A 55 -1.79 -24.17 33.96
CA ASP A 55 -1.68 -25.39 34.76
C ASP A 55 -2.76 -25.49 35.86
N GLU A 56 -3.75 -24.59 35.83
CA GLU A 56 -4.75 -24.48 36.88
C GLU A 56 -5.84 -25.55 36.87
N HIS A 57 -5.91 -26.39 35.83
CA HIS A 57 -6.93 -27.43 35.65
C HIS A 57 -8.38 -26.89 35.73
N ALA A 58 -8.59 -25.66 35.25
CA ALA A 58 -9.86 -24.95 35.34
C ALA A 58 -10.98 -25.55 34.46
N GLU A 59 -10.65 -26.52 33.62
CA GLU A 59 -11.60 -27.36 32.91
C GLU A 59 -12.37 -28.34 33.82
N ILE A 60 -11.87 -28.64 35.03
CA ILE A 60 -12.49 -29.60 35.96
C ILE A 60 -13.09 -28.88 37.17
N ALA A 61 -14.32 -29.25 37.57
CA ALA A 61 -15.05 -28.65 38.69
C ALA A 61 -14.34 -28.70 40.07
N GLY A 62 -13.24 -29.44 40.22
CA GLY A 62 -12.41 -29.51 41.42
C GLY A 62 -10.90 -29.57 41.15
N GLY A 63 -10.45 -29.26 39.93
CA GLY A 63 -9.05 -29.42 39.51
C GLY A 63 -8.20 -28.19 39.78
N GLY A 64 -7.04 -28.39 40.40
CA GLY A 64 -5.96 -27.39 40.48
C GLY A 64 -6.23 -26.19 41.38
N ARG A 65 -6.49 -25.00 40.80
CA ARG A 65 -6.19 -23.70 41.44
C ARG A 65 -7.35 -22.70 41.42
N LYS A 66 -7.48 -21.88 42.48
CA LYS A 66 -8.51 -20.83 42.54
C LYS A 66 -8.16 -19.65 41.61
N LEU A 67 -8.86 -19.59 40.48
CA LEU A 67 -8.89 -18.44 39.58
C LEU A 67 -9.92 -17.40 40.02
N ILE A 68 -9.67 -16.13 39.69
CA ILE A 68 -10.61 -15.02 39.89
C ILE A 68 -11.34 -14.80 38.56
N TRP A 69 -12.63 -15.12 38.54
CA TRP A 69 -13.46 -15.03 37.34
C TRP A 69 -14.13 -13.67 37.20
N GLU A 70 -13.99 -13.07 36.04
CA GLU A 70 -14.59 -11.79 35.66
C GLU A 70 -15.57 -11.99 34.50
N LEU A 71 -16.58 -11.12 34.39
CA LEU A 71 -17.52 -11.18 33.28
C LEU A 71 -16.92 -10.51 32.03
N VAL A 72 -17.16 -11.11 30.87
CA VAL A 72 -16.78 -10.53 29.57
C VAL A 72 -17.88 -10.80 28.55
N THR A 73 -17.98 -9.95 27.53
CA THR A 73 -18.85 -10.20 26.37
C THR A 73 -17.98 -10.56 25.17
N LEU A 74 -18.19 -11.75 24.60
CA LEU A 74 -17.46 -12.25 23.43
C LEU A 74 -18.39 -12.32 22.20
N PRO A 75 -17.89 -12.07 20.98
CA PRO A 75 -16.52 -11.72 20.62
C PRO A 75 -16.08 -10.36 21.16
N GLY A 76 -14.83 -10.25 21.58
CA GLY A 76 -14.24 -9.08 22.21
C GLY A 76 -12.89 -9.38 22.88
N PRO A 77 -12.14 -8.33 23.27
CA PRO A 77 -10.93 -8.48 24.06
C PRO A 77 -11.27 -8.94 25.49
N PHE A 78 -10.38 -9.72 26.11
CA PHE A 78 -10.52 -10.12 27.52
C PHE A 78 -10.08 -9.02 28.48
N VAL A 79 -9.03 -8.29 28.12
CA VAL A 79 -8.48 -7.20 28.92
C VAL A 79 -8.16 -6.03 28.01
N GLU A 80 -8.20 -4.81 28.56
CA GLU A 80 -7.79 -3.61 27.84
C GLU A 80 -6.33 -3.69 27.43
N TRP A 81 -6.02 -3.11 26.27
CA TRP A 81 -4.66 -3.07 25.78
C TRP A 81 -3.77 -2.25 26.72
N ASN A 82 -2.62 -2.83 27.07
CA ASN A 82 -1.47 -2.10 27.59
C ASN A 82 -0.20 -2.88 27.25
N ASP A 83 0.95 -2.18 27.17
CA ASP A 83 2.19 -2.77 26.69
C ASP A 83 2.71 -3.92 27.57
N SER A 84 2.44 -3.89 28.89
CA SER A 84 2.81 -4.98 29.81
C SER A 84 1.98 -6.24 29.56
N ALA A 85 0.66 -6.10 29.49
CA ALA A 85 -0.27 -7.18 29.19
C ALA A 85 0.01 -7.79 27.82
N ALA A 86 0.25 -6.93 26.82
CA ALA A 86 0.59 -7.32 25.46
C ALA A 86 1.92 -8.07 25.34
N ARG A 87 2.72 -8.17 26.40
CA ARG A 87 3.99 -8.92 26.42
C ARG A 87 4.01 -10.10 27.38
N SER A 88 3.22 -10.06 28.46
CA SER A 88 3.42 -10.93 29.62
C SER A 88 2.28 -11.89 29.93
N ILE A 89 1.04 -11.65 29.45
CA ILE A 89 -0.08 -12.56 29.74
C ILE A 89 0.25 -13.96 29.24
N LYS A 90 0.25 -14.94 30.14
CA LYS A 90 0.53 -16.33 29.78
C LYS A 90 -0.69 -17.00 29.19
N PHE A 91 -1.78 -17.08 29.95
CA PHE A 91 -3.00 -17.73 29.51
C PHE A 91 -4.25 -17.00 30.00
N VAL A 92 -5.32 -17.13 29.22
CA VAL A 92 -6.68 -16.76 29.57
C VAL A 92 -7.52 -18.02 29.59
N TRP A 93 -8.19 -18.27 30.71
CA TRP A 93 -9.27 -19.25 30.80
C TRP A 93 -10.59 -18.51 30.53
N ALA A 94 -11.40 -18.97 29.59
CA ALA A 94 -12.71 -18.41 29.31
C ALA A 94 -13.78 -19.50 29.36
N ARG A 95 -14.88 -19.29 30.08
CA ARG A 95 -15.94 -20.28 30.22
C ARG A 95 -17.35 -19.72 30.05
N ARG A 96 -18.26 -20.60 29.64
CA ARG A 96 -19.69 -20.32 29.52
C ARG A 96 -20.50 -21.60 29.65
N THR A 97 -21.71 -21.48 30.19
CA THR A 97 -22.71 -22.54 30.13
C THR A 97 -23.67 -22.36 28.94
N PHE A 98 -24.14 -23.48 28.40
CA PHE A 98 -25.14 -23.54 27.34
C PHE A 98 -26.03 -24.77 27.53
N THR A 99 -27.19 -24.82 26.88
CA THR A 99 -28.15 -25.92 27.03
C THR A 99 -28.19 -26.76 25.76
N VAL A 100 -28.13 -28.07 25.91
CA VAL A 100 -28.21 -29.06 24.83
C VAL A 100 -29.46 -29.91 25.04
N SER A 101 -30.30 -30.02 24.01
CA SER A 101 -31.49 -30.87 24.06
C SER A 101 -31.11 -32.36 24.05
N ARG A 102 -32.05 -33.23 24.46
CA ARG A 102 -31.82 -34.70 24.41
C ARG A 102 -31.46 -35.19 23.00
N ALA A 103 -32.09 -34.61 21.96
CA ALA A 103 -31.79 -34.96 20.57
C ALA A 103 -30.39 -34.49 20.16
N GLN A 104 -30.01 -33.25 20.46
CA GLN A 104 -28.67 -32.73 20.15
C GLN A 104 -27.55 -33.50 20.87
N ALA A 105 -27.78 -33.98 22.08
CA ALA A 105 -26.79 -34.78 22.81
C ALA A 105 -26.48 -36.13 22.15
N GLN A 106 -27.34 -36.61 21.25
CA GLN A 106 -27.17 -37.85 20.48
C GLN A 106 -26.64 -37.60 19.06
N ASN A 107 -26.61 -36.35 18.62
CA ASN A 107 -26.18 -35.96 17.28
C ASN A 107 -24.66 -35.87 17.19
N MET A 108 -24.14 -36.05 15.98
CA MET A 108 -22.80 -35.58 15.65
C MET A 108 -22.73 -34.06 15.82
N ALA A 109 -21.63 -33.57 16.36
CA ALA A 109 -21.42 -32.15 16.59
C ALA A 109 -20.05 -31.68 16.14
N VAL A 110 -19.96 -30.43 15.70
CA VAL A 110 -18.73 -29.81 15.23
C VAL A 110 -18.57 -28.47 15.94
N LEU A 111 -17.48 -28.32 16.70
CA LEU A 111 -17.11 -27.06 17.32
C LEU A 111 -16.36 -26.21 16.30
N ARG A 112 -16.74 -24.93 16.20
CA ARG A 112 -16.18 -23.99 15.24
C ARG A 112 -15.91 -22.64 15.90
N TRP A 113 -14.84 -22.01 15.46
CA TRP A 113 -14.62 -20.59 15.70
C TRP A 113 -13.98 -19.94 14.50
N ASN A 114 -14.30 -18.67 14.33
CA ASN A 114 -13.82 -17.86 13.23
C ASN A 114 -12.44 -17.26 13.48
N ARG A 115 -12.16 -16.85 14.73
CA ARG A 115 -10.85 -16.31 15.12
C ARG A 115 -10.70 -16.26 16.64
N VAL A 116 -9.61 -16.83 17.15
CA VAL A 116 -9.18 -16.69 18.54
C VAL A 116 -7.71 -16.34 18.54
N ALA A 117 -7.31 -15.18 19.04
CA ALA A 117 -5.91 -14.81 19.20
C ALA A 117 -5.45 -15.26 20.61
N PHE A 118 -4.42 -16.09 20.81
CA PHE A 118 -3.47 -16.70 19.85
C PHE A 118 -3.73 -18.20 19.60
N GLY A 119 -4.96 -18.59 19.27
CA GLY A 119 -5.40 -19.98 19.24
C GLY A 119 -6.10 -20.39 20.55
N ALA A 120 -6.55 -21.63 20.64
CA ALA A 120 -7.22 -22.14 21.84
C ALA A 120 -7.15 -23.66 21.95
N THR A 121 -7.14 -24.14 23.19
CA THR A 121 -7.59 -25.50 23.52
C THR A 121 -9.00 -25.42 24.07
N ALA A 122 -9.91 -26.25 23.55
CA ALA A 122 -11.31 -26.28 23.96
C ALA A 122 -11.62 -27.52 24.79
N PHE A 123 -12.40 -27.33 25.86
CA PHE A 123 -12.91 -28.36 26.73
C PHE A 123 -14.43 -28.25 26.83
N ILE A 124 -15.12 -29.39 26.86
CA ILE A 124 -16.56 -29.45 27.14
C ILE A 124 -16.75 -30.41 28.31
N ASN A 125 -17.40 -29.92 29.37
CA ASN A 125 -17.60 -30.66 30.62
C ASN A 125 -16.30 -31.28 31.18
N GLY A 126 -15.18 -30.58 31.05
CA GLY A 126 -13.86 -31.01 31.51
C GLY A 126 -13.10 -31.98 30.61
N VAL A 127 -13.67 -32.38 29.47
CA VAL A 127 -12.99 -33.22 28.48
C VAL A 127 -12.42 -32.34 27.39
N LYS A 128 -11.13 -32.51 27.05
CA LYS A 128 -10.50 -31.83 25.91
C LYS A 128 -11.15 -32.32 24.62
N VAL A 129 -11.70 -31.40 23.83
CA VAL A 129 -12.42 -31.73 22.58
C VAL A 129 -11.74 -31.20 21.32
N GLY A 130 -10.77 -30.29 21.43
CA GLY A 130 -10.06 -29.76 20.26
C GLY A 130 -8.96 -28.77 20.63
N GLN A 131 -8.07 -28.50 19.68
CA GLN A 131 -7.00 -27.52 19.85
C GLN A 131 -6.58 -26.95 18.48
N ASN A 132 -6.44 -25.63 18.42
CA ASN A 132 -5.78 -24.93 17.32
C ASN A 132 -4.68 -24.05 17.90
N GLU A 133 -3.44 -24.22 17.46
CA GLU A 133 -2.33 -23.34 17.85
C GLU A 133 -2.36 -22.00 17.10
N PRO A 134 -2.64 -21.94 15.79
CA PRO A 134 -2.75 -20.67 15.06
C PRO A 134 -4.00 -19.85 15.43
N THR A 135 -4.03 -18.60 14.95
CA THR A 135 -5.06 -17.63 15.35
C THR A 135 -6.34 -17.69 14.51
N GLY A 136 -6.26 -18.25 13.31
CA GLY A 136 -7.30 -18.25 12.29
C GLY A 136 -8.48 -19.20 12.57
N PRO A 137 -9.39 -19.34 11.59
CA PRO A 137 -10.56 -20.19 11.69
C PRO A 137 -10.20 -21.65 11.95
N TYR A 138 -10.99 -22.31 12.79
CA TYR A 138 -10.82 -23.72 13.13
C TYR A 138 -12.16 -24.44 13.23
N GLN A 139 -12.14 -25.74 12.92
CA GLN A 139 -13.26 -26.63 13.17
C GLN A 139 -12.79 -28.03 13.53
N THR A 140 -13.55 -28.71 14.38
CA THR A 140 -13.28 -30.10 14.79
C THR A 140 -14.56 -30.85 15.05
N VAL A 141 -14.62 -32.12 14.64
CA VAL A 141 -15.68 -33.03 15.08
C VAL A 141 -15.49 -33.30 16.57
N LEU A 142 -16.58 -33.26 17.32
CA LEU A 142 -16.58 -33.52 18.75
C LEU A 142 -16.72 -35.03 19.03
N PRO A 143 -16.04 -35.56 20.05
CA PRO A 143 -16.15 -36.97 20.41
C PRO A 143 -17.58 -37.32 20.86
N GLU A 144 -17.98 -38.56 20.62
CA GLU A 144 -19.28 -39.05 21.08
C GLU A 144 -19.40 -38.93 22.60
N GLY A 145 -20.59 -38.54 23.08
CA GLY A 145 -20.82 -38.34 24.51
C GLY A 145 -20.21 -37.05 25.10
N ALA A 146 -19.70 -36.13 24.27
CA ALA A 146 -19.19 -34.83 24.74
C ALA A 146 -20.23 -34.00 25.53
N PHE A 147 -21.53 -34.22 25.28
CA PHE A 147 -22.62 -33.48 25.90
C PHE A 147 -23.46 -34.34 26.84
N LYS A 148 -23.94 -33.70 27.91
CA LYS A 148 -25.08 -34.19 28.70
C LYS A 148 -26.37 -33.49 28.26
N THR A 149 -27.51 -34.16 28.44
CA THR A 149 -28.81 -33.49 28.24
C THR A 149 -28.96 -32.38 29.30
N GLY A 150 -29.40 -31.19 28.86
CA GLY A 150 -29.54 -30.01 29.72
C GLY A 150 -28.29 -29.13 29.70
N GLN A 151 -27.91 -28.60 30.86
CA GLN A 151 -26.82 -27.63 30.97
C GLN A 151 -25.45 -28.28 30.73
N ASN A 152 -24.63 -27.68 29.89
CA ASN A 152 -23.24 -28.05 29.61
C ASN A 152 -22.35 -26.83 29.82
N GLU A 153 -21.05 -27.05 29.98
CA GLU A 153 -20.05 -25.99 30.06
C GLU A 153 -18.98 -26.17 28.98
N ILE A 154 -18.62 -25.06 28.33
CA ILE A 154 -17.44 -24.97 27.47
C ILE A 154 -16.40 -24.10 28.18
N VAL A 155 -15.14 -24.54 28.12
CA VAL A 155 -13.97 -23.82 28.61
C VAL A 155 -12.95 -23.71 27.48
N LEU A 156 -12.40 -22.52 27.27
CA LEU A 156 -11.31 -22.24 26.34
C LEU A 156 -10.06 -21.86 27.14
N LEU A 157 -8.94 -22.51 26.85
CA LEU A 157 -7.61 -22.12 27.29
C LEU A 157 -6.90 -21.42 26.13
N ILE A 158 -6.71 -20.12 26.25
CA ILE A 158 -6.19 -19.24 25.19
C ILE A 158 -4.80 -18.75 25.62
N PRO A 159 -3.73 -19.04 24.86
CA PRO A 159 -2.42 -18.47 25.16
C PRO A 159 -2.42 -16.96 24.88
N GLY A 160 -1.76 -16.21 25.76
CA GLY A 160 -1.30 -14.86 25.48
C GLY A 160 0.16 -14.86 24.99
N PRO A 161 0.76 -13.68 24.81
CA PRO A 161 2.15 -13.52 24.37
C PRO A 161 3.17 -14.23 25.27
N GLY A 162 2.88 -14.39 26.56
CA GLY A 162 3.74 -15.13 27.49
C GLY A 162 3.64 -16.65 27.32
N GLY A 163 2.48 -17.17 26.94
CA GLY A 163 2.19 -18.61 26.85
C GLY A 163 2.25 -19.21 25.45
N VAL A 164 2.18 -18.37 24.40
CA VAL A 164 2.38 -18.84 23.01
C VAL A 164 3.77 -19.45 22.85
N ARG A 165 3.84 -20.52 22.05
CA ARG A 165 5.09 -21.22 21.75
C ARG A 165 6.05 -20.29 20.99
N LYS A 166 7.31 -20.31 21.37
CA LYS A 166 8.34 -19.42 20.80
C LYS A 166 9.57 -20.21 20.37
N ALA A 167 10.21 -19.71 19.33
CA ALA A 167 11.57 -20.09 18.98
C ALA A 167 12.57 -19.63 20.06
N LYS A 168 13.78 -20.16 20.01
CA LYS A 168 14.93 -19.67 20.81
C LYS A 168 15.19 -18.18 20.60
N SER A 169 14.90 -17.67 19.40
CA SER A 169 15.02 -16.24 19.10
C SER A 169 14.00 -15.38 19.84
N GLY A 170 12.91 -15.97 20.35
CA GLY A 170 11.81 -15.29 21.05
C GLY A 170 10.62 -14.91 20.17
N TYR A 171 10.67 -15.18 18.86
CA TYR A 171 9.52 -15.03 17.96
C TYR A 171 8.51 -16.17 18.13
N PHE A 172 7.24 -15.89 17.82
CA PHE A 172 6.18 -16.89 17.94
C PHE A 172 6.34 -17.96 16.85
N LEU A 173 6.01 -19.20 17.19
CA LEU A 173 5.99 -20.32 16.21
C LEU A 173 4.62 -20.50 15.54
N ILE A 174 3.80 -19.45 15.54
CA ILE A 174 2.49 -19.39 14.87
C ILE A 174 2.37 -18.14 13.99
N PRO A 175 1.67 -18.21 12.86
CA PRO A 175 1.36 -17.01 12.08
C PRO A 175 0.36 -16.15 12.85
N ALA A 176 0.79 -14.95 13.21
CA ALA A 176 -0.01 -13.99 13.97
C ALA A 176 0.26 -12.54 13.53
N GLY A 177 0.69 -12.35 12.28
CA GLY A 177 0.82 -11.04 11.65
C GLY A 177 1.72 -10.10 12.46
N PHE A 178 1.20 -8.90 12.74
CA PHE A 178 1.89 -7.88 13.53
C PHE A 178 2.35 -8.41 14.90
N ALA A 179 1.56 -9.28 15.51
CA ALA A 179 1.81 -9.77 16.85
C ALA A 179 3.00 -10.74 16.92
N SER A 180 3.16 -11.59 15.90
CA SER A 180 4.36 -12.44 15.77
C SER A 180 5.61 -11.58 15.59
N ASN A 181 5.57 -10.64 14.64
CA ASN A 181 6.71 -9.79 14.32
C ASN A 181 7.18 -8.89 15.47
N HIS A 182 6.25 -8.42 16.31
CA HIS A 182 6.59 -7.57 17.47
C HIS A 182 6.62 -8.34 18.79
N ARG A 183 6.41 -9.67 18.76
CA ARG A 183 6.40 -10.55 19.94
C ARG A 183 5.44 -10.07 21.03
N ARG A 184 4.34 -9.44 20.61
CA ARG A 184 3.37 -8.81 21.50
C ARG A 184 1.98 -8.80 20.87
N GLY A 185 0.94 -8.86 21.68
CA GLY A 185 -0.44 -8.72 21.23
C GLY A 185 -1.43 -9.12 22.32
N MET A 186 -2.71 -8.95 22.06
CA MET A 186 -3.75 -9.21 23.07
C MET A 186 -4.43 -10.55 22.80
N PRO A 187 -4.59 -11.43 23.81
CA PRO A 187 -5.47 -12.56 23.67
C PRO A 187 -6.92 -12.08 23.55
N ALA A 188 -7.68 -12.67 22.61
CA ALA A 188 -9.07 -12.29 22.35
C ALA A 188 -9.83 -13.40 21.61
N VAL A 189 -11.14 -13.46 21.84
CA VAL A 189 -12.05 -14.11 20.89
C VAL A 189 -12.53 -13.03 19.94
N ALA A 190 -11.95 -12.98 18.75
CA ALA A 190 -12.12 -11.84 17.84
C ALA A 190 -13.31 -12.00 16.88
N ASP A 191 -13.93 -13.17 16.84
CA ASP A 191 -15.06 -13.49 15.96
C ASP A 191 -15.89 -14.66 16.54
N ASP A 192 -16.97 -15.05 15.87
CA ASP A 192 -17.99 -15.99 16.35
C ASP A 192 -17.42 -17.35 16.77
N ILE A 193 -18.03 -17.94 17.81
CA ILE A 193 -17.83 -19.33 18.25
C ILE A 193 -19.19 -20.02 18.27
N TRP A 194 -19.30 -21.22 17.73
CA TRP A 194 -20.55 -21.97 17.71
C TRP A 194 -20.33 -23.48 17.63
N ILE A 195 -21.41 -24.23 17.86
CA ILE A 195 -21.47 -25.68 17.68
C ILE A 195 -22.54 -26.01 16.65
N ASP A 196 -22.14 -26.65 15.56
CA ASP A 196 -23.06 -27.22 14.58
C ASP A 196 -23.48 -28.63 15.02
N PHE A 197 -24.76 -28.97 14.88
CA PHE A 197 -25.29 -30.32 15.16
C PHE A 197 -25.85 -30.92 13.88
N SER A 198 -25.47 -32.16 13.59
CA SER A 198 -25.90 -32.94 12.42
C SER A 198 -26.23 -34.37 12.84
N ASP A 199 -27.04 -35.09 12.07
CA ASP A 199 -27.50 -36.42 12.50
C ASP A 199 -26.31 -37.42 12.55
N THR A 200 -25.66 -37.67 11.40
CA THR A 200 -24.51 -38.61 11.27
C THR A 200 -23.44 -38.15 10.27
N VAL A 201 -23.73 -37.08 9.51
CA VAL A 201 -22.91 -36.62 8.40
C VAL A 201 -22.86 -35.10 8.42
N TYR A 202 -21.71 -34.53 8.09
CA TYR A 202 -21.44 -33.11 8.09
C TYR A 202 -20.65 -32.70 6.83
N MET A 203 -21.10 -31.65 6.14
CA MET A 203 -20.30 -30.99 5.11
C MET A 203 -19.23 -30.12 5.77
N LYS A 204 -18.00 -30.64 5.82
CA LYS A 204 -16.85 -29.94 6.42
C LYS A 204 -16.43 -28.72 5.61
N TRP A 205 -16.41 -28.86 4.29
CA TRP A 205 -16.03 -27.82 3.35
C TRP A 205 -16.85 -27.88 2.08
N VAL A 206 -17.22 -26.71 1.56
CA VAL A 206 -17.85 -26.55 0.25
C VAL A 206 -17.23 -25.35 -0.46
N LEU A 207 -16.68 -25.59 -1.65
CA LEU A 207 -16.11 -24.58 -2.55
C LEU A 207 -16.89 -24.57 -3.87
N ALA A 208 -17.34 -23.40 -4.31
CA ALA A 208 -17.82 -23.20 -5.67
C ALA A 208 -16.67 -22.85 -6.62
N ILE A 209 -16.57 -23.57 -7.74
CA ILE A 209 -15.57 -23.39 -8.79
C ILE A 209 -16.31 -23.02 -10.09
N PRO A 210 -16.47 -21.73 -10.40
CA PRO A 210 -17.10 -21.29 -11.63
C PRO A 210 -16.30 -21.70 -12.88
N ASP A 211 -17.01 -22.21 -13.90
CA ASP A 211 -16.47 -22.47 -15.24
C ASP A 211 -17.37 -21.75 -16.25
N LEU A 212 -16.96 -20.52 -16.60
CA LEU A 212 -17.71 -19.66 -17.50
C LEU A 212 -17.81 -20.26 -18.91
N ALA A 213 -16.73 -20.89 -19.38
CA ALA A 213 -16.66 -21.47 -20.72
C ALA A 213 -17.64 -22.63 -20.90
N LYS A 214 -17.83 -23.44 -19.85
CA LYS A 214 -18.82 -24.56 -19.85
C LYS A 214 -20.17 -24.17 -19.26
N SER A 215 -20.38 -22.89 -18.93
CA SER A 215 -21.62 -22.38 -18.33
C SER A 215 -22.10 -23.24 -17.15
N LYS A 216 -21.18 -23.55 -16.22
CA LYS A 216 -21.48 -24.36 -15.03
C LYS A 216 -20.70 -23.86 -13.82
N VAL A 217 -21.15 -24.26 -12.64
CA VAL A 217 -20.33 -24.20 -11.43
C VAL A 217 -20.09 -25.63 -10.95
N THR A 218 -18.85 -25.94 -10.60
CA THR A 218 -18.48 -27.21 -9.96
C THR A 218 -18.41 -26.98 -8.46
N LEU A 219 -19.18 -27.72 -7.67
CA LEU A 219 -19.11 -27.69 -6.21
C LEU A 219 -18.18 -28.79 -5.73
N ARG A 220 -17.09 -28.41 -5.05
CA ARG A 220 -16.22 -29.35 -4.33
C ARG A 220 -16.69 -29.48 -2.89
N VAL A 221 -17.15 -30.66 -2.50
CA VAL A 221 -17.75 -30.95 -1.19
C VAL A 221 -16.91 -31.99 -0.46
N THR A 222 -16.71 -31.78 0.85
CA THR A 222 -16.04 -32.72 1.76
C THR A 222 -17.04 -33.23 2.81
N PRO A 223 -17.72 -34.36 2.57
CA PRO A 223 -18.58 -35.00 3.56
C PRO A 223 -17.74 -35.78 4.58
N VAL A 224 -17.94 -35.52 5.87
CA VAL A 224 -17.35 -36.28 6.97
C VAL A 224 -18.45 -36.84 7.86
N GLY A 225 -18.17 -37.89 8.64
CA GLY A 225 -19.15 -38.48 9.55
C GLY A 225 -18.51 -39.43 10.55
N ASN A 226 -19.26 -39.79 11.59
CA ASN A 226 -18.83 -40.70 12.66
C ASN A 226 -19.25 -42.16 12.44
N ALA A 227 -20.08 -42.43 11.43
CA ALA A 227 -20.57 -43.77 11.10
C ALA A 227 -20.45 -44.04 9.60
N GLN A 228 -20.29 -45.29 9.19
CA GLN A 228 -20.32 -45.66 7.77
C GLN A 228 -21.71 -45.37 7.17
N VAL A 229 -21.74 -44.63 6.06
CA VAL A 229 -22.98 -44.28 5.35
C VAL A 229 -22.85 -44.71 3.89
N THR A 230 -23.75 -45.60 3.47
CA THR A 230 -23.92 -46.01 2.07
C THR A 230 -24.98 -45.15 1.38
N ASP A 231 -24.91 -45.08 0.05
CA ASP A 231 -25.90 -44.41 -0.81
C ASP A 231 -26.07 -42.91 -0.49
N LEU A 232 -24.99 -42.26 -0.07
CA LEU A 232 -24.96 -40.83 0.16
C LEU A 232 -24.95 -40.10 -1.19
N LYS A 233 -25.74 -39.04 -1.29
CA LYS A 233 -25.82 -38.16 -2.46
C LYS A 233 -25.59 -36.73 -2.05
N ILE A 234 -24.91 -35.97 -2.90
CA ILE A 234 -24.83 -34.51 -2.83
C ILE A 234 -25.83 -33.97 -3.84
N SER A 235 -26.76 -33.14 -3.41
CA SER A 235 -27.67 -32.39 -4.27
C SER A 235 -27.44 -30.90 -4.09
N ALA A 236 -27.55 -30.12 -5.16
CA ALA A 236 -27.45 -28.67 -5.08
C ALA A 236 -28.48 -27.97 -5.95
N GLN A 237 -28.98 -26.85 -5.43
CA GLN A 237 -29.83 -25.91 -6.14
C GLN A 237 -29.19 -24.52 -6.09
N VAL A 238 -29.05 -23.87 -7.25
CA VAL A 238 -28.48 -22.53 -7.35
C VAL A 238 -29.53 -21.54 -7.79
N ARG A 239 -29.63 -20.42 -7.06
CA ARG A 239 -30.56 -19.31 -7.33
C ARG A 239 -29.80 -18.01 -7.50
N LEU A 240 -30.35 -17.08 -8.27
CA LEU A 240 -29.87 -15.71 -8.28
C LEU A 240 -30.14 -15.06 -6.91
N TRP A 241 -29.13 -14.47 -6.27
CA TRP A 241 -29.27 -13.80 -4.98
C TRP A 241 -29.84 -12.38 -5.17
N PRO A 242 -30.65 -11.84 -4.23
CA PRO A 242 -31.12 -12.45 -2.97
C PRO A 242 -32.25 -13.47 -3.12
N ASP A 243 -33.29 -13.17 -3.88
CA ASP A 243 -34.53 -13.98 -3.93
C ASP A 243 -34.96 -14.31 -5.37
N GLY A 244 -33.98 -14.46 -6.26
CA GLY A 244 -34.21 -14.73 -7.67
C GLY A 244 -34.57 -16.20 -7.98
N PRO A 245 -34.85 -16.50 -9.27
CA PRO A 245 -35.23 -17.83 -9.69
C PRO A 245 -34.08 -18.82 -9.54
N VAL A 246 -34.45 -20.10 -9.51
CA VAL A 246 -33.50 -21.22 -9.63
C VAL A 246 -33.01 -21.25 -11.06
N ILE A 247 -31.70 -21.28 -11.23
CA ILE A 247 -31.07 -21.30 -12.56
C ILE A 247 -30.20 -22.53 -12.80
N GLY A 248 -29.92 -23.32 -11.75
CA GLY A 248 -29.16 -24.55 -11.85
C GLY A 248 -29.56 -25.57 -10.78
N LYS A 249 -29.49 -26.85 -11.13
CA LYS A 249 -29.63 -27.99 -10.23
C LYS A 249 -28.67 -29.09 -10.64
N GLY A 250 -28.17 -29.86 -9.67
CA GLY A 250 -27.35 -31.04 -9.94
C GLY A 250 -27.39 -32.02 -8.77
N GLU A 251 -27.07 -33.28 -9.04
CA GLU A 251 -26.87 -34.32 -8.04
C GLU A 251 -25.69 -35.22 -8.42
N THR A 252 -24.96 -35.74 -7.43
CA THR A 252 -23.91 -36.75 -7.61
C THR A 252 -23.88 -37.71 -6.42
N SER A 253 -23.35 -38.91 -6.63
CA SER A 253 -23.06 -39.86 -5.55
C SER A 253 -21.83 -39.43 -4.76
N ALA A 254 -21.84 -39.71 -3.46
CA ALA A 254 -20.74 -39.43 -2.56
C ALA A 254 -20.55 -40.56 -1.54
N SER A 255 -19.42 -40.51 -0.84
CA SER A 255 -19.19 -41.28 0.38
C SER A 255 -18.59 -40.39 1.44
N LEU A 256 -18.53 -40.90 2.68
CA LEU A 256 -17.86 -40.19 3.75
C LEU A 256 -16.36 -40.29 3.60
N MET A 257 -15.70 -39.20 3.94
CA MET A 257 -14.26 -39.13 4.07
C MET A 257 -13.85 -39.22 5.54
N PRO A 258 -12.65 -39.74 5.82
CA PRO A 258 -12.01 -39.57 7.12
C PRO A 258 -11.96 -38.08 7.51
N ASP A 259 -12.00 -37.78 8.80
CA ASP A 259 -11.83 -36.41 9.29
C ASP A 259 -10.34 -35.99 9.21
N VAL A 260 -9.90 -35.62 8.00
CA VAL A 260 -8.51 -35.26 7.67
C VAL A 260 -8.35 -33.77 7.36
N SER A 261 -7.09 -33.34 7.19
CA SER A 261 -6.72 -31.98 6.79
C SER A 261 -7.27 -31.61 5.40
N LEU A 262 -7.42 -30.32 5.13
CA LEU A 262 -7.89 -29.72 3.86
C LEU A 262 -7.09 -30.16 2.63
N SER A 263 -5.87 -30.65 2.82
CA SER A 263 -4.93 -30.98 1.76
C SER A 263 -5.00 -32.41 1.22
N ASP A 264 -5.93 -33.23 1.70
CA ASP A 264 -6.14 -34.59 1.19
C ASP A 264 -6.74 -34.53 -0.25
N PRO A 265 -6.20 -35.29 -1.23
CA PRO A 265 -6.62 -35.20 -2.63
C PRO A 265 -8.05 -35.66 -2.92
N GLU A 266 -8.68 -36.46 -2.07
CA GLU A 266 -10.02 -36.96 -2.35
C GLU A 266 -11.08 -35.91 -1.97
N HIS A 267 -11.90 -35.49 -2.93
CA HIS A 267 -13.08 -34.67 -2.67
C HIS A 267 -14.17 -35.10 -3.64
N PHE A 268 -15.43 -34.78 -3.31
CA PHE A 268 -16.55 -35.03 -4.22
C PHE A 268 -16.87 -33.78 -5.02
N TYR A 269 -17.11 -33.96 -6.31
CA TYR A 269 -17.37 -32.87 -7.25
C TYR A 269 -18.78 -33.03 -7.82
N LEU A 270 -19.56 -31.96 -7.72
CA LEU A 270 -20.89 -31.85 -8.30
C LEU A 270 -20.92 -30.74 -9.35
N ASP A 271 -21.18 -31.09 -10.59
CA ASP A 271 -21.46 -30.12 -11.64
C ASP A 271 -22.91 -29.63 -11.55
N VAL A 272 -23.09 -28.30 -11.51
CA VAL A 272 -24.38 -27.64 -11.62
C VAL A 272 -24.40 -26.81 -12.90
N PRO A 273 -25.16 -27.22 -13.93
CA PRO A 273 -25.34 -26.44 -15.16
C PRO A 273 -26.00 -25.09 -14.87
N MET A 274 -25.47 -24.03 -15.50
CA MET A 274 -25.85 -22.64 -15.29
C MET A 274 -25.98 -21.90 -16.64
N PRO A 275 -26.79 -22.37 -17.60
CA PRO A 275 -26.79 -21.88 -18.99
C PRO A 275 -27.18 -20.40 -19.15
N ALA A 276 -27.82 -19.80 -18.15
CA ALA A 276 -28.26 -18.39 -18.15
C ALA A 276 -27.52 -17.55 -17.10
N PHE A 277 -26.29 -17.92 -16.74
CA PHE A 277 -25.52 -17.16 -15.76
C PHE A 277 -25.18 -15.75 -16.27
N LYS A 278 -25.17 -14.79 -15.36
CA LYS A 278 -24.51 -13.50 -15.48
C LYS A 278 -23.20 -13.51 -14.69
N PRO A 279 -22.07 -13.06 -15.26
CA PRO A 279 -20.80 -13.08 -14.57
C PRO A 279 -20.76 -12.07 -13.43
N TRP A 280 -20.00 -12.36 -12.39
CA TRP A 280 -19.62 -11.36 -11.40
C TRP A 280 -18.49 -10.50 -11.98
N THR A 281 -18.65 -9.18 -11.86
CA THR A 281 -17.66 -8.15 -12.21
C THR A 281 -17.68 -7.08 -11.12
N TYR A 282 -16.66 -6.21 -11.09
CA TYR A 282 -16.65 -5.06 -10.18
C TYR A 282 -17.73 -4.02 -10.49
N GLU A 283 -18.41 -4.11 -11.64
CA GLU A 283 -19.47 -3.18 -12.07
C GLU A 283 -20.88 -3.75 -11.80
N GLU A 284 -21.11 -5.03 -12.09
CA GLU A 284 -22.46 -5.63 -12.02
C GLU A 284 -22.70 -6.48 -10.77
N CYS A 285 -21.64 -6.97 -10.12
CA CYS A 285 -21.72 -7.69 -8.84
C CYS A 285 -22.76 -8.82 -8.78
N ASN A 286 -23.00 -9.54 -9.88
CA ASN A 286 -24.00 -10.62 -9.91
C ASN A 286 -23.62 -11.76 -8.95
N LEU A 287 -24.46 -12.02 -7.93
CA LEU A 287 -24.25 -13.06 -6.92
C LEU A 287 -25.32 -14.16 -7.01
N TYR A 288 -24.94 -15.35 -6.56
CA TYR A 288 -25.79 -16.53 -6.51
C TYR A 288 -25.80 -17.10 -5.09
N MET A 289 -26.91 -17.73 -4.72
CA MET A 289 -27.02 -18.55 -3.51
C MET A 289 -27.03 -20.02 -3.93
N ALA A 290 -26.07 -20.80 -3.42
CA ALA A 290 -26.05 -22.25 -3.55
C ALA A 290 -26.63 -22.87 -2.29
N HIS A 291 -27.70 -23.65 -2.44
CA HIS A 291 -28.26 -24.52 -1.42
C HIS A 291 -27.78 -25.95 -1.68
N VAL A 292 -26.95 -26.48 -0.78
CA VAL A 292 -26.32 -27.81 -0.93
C VAL A 292 -26.82 -28.73 0.16
N GLN A 293 -27.16 -29.96 -0.21
CA GLN A 293 -27.74 -30.96 0.68
C GLN A 293 -26.98 -32.29 0.56
N LEU A 294 -26.77 -32.94 1.70
CA LEU A 294 -26.38 -34.34 1.79
C LEU A 294 -27.62 -35.19 2.05
N ILE A 295 -27.92 -36.11 1.14
CA ILE A 295 -29.17 -36.88 1.12
C ILE A 295 -28.86 -38.38 1.17
N ARG A 296 -29.63 -39.11 1.97
CA ARG A 296 -29.62 -40.59 1.98
C ARG A 296 -31.05 -41.10 2.00
N ALA A 297 -31.41 -41.99 1.08
CA ALA A 297 -32.74 -42.61 1.00
C ALA A 297 -33.90 -41.59 1.10
N GLY A 298 -33.75 -40.42 0.47
CA GLY A 298 -34.74 -39.33 0.49
C GLY A 298 -34.74 -38.45 1.75
N LYS A 299 -33.92 -38.75 2.77
CA LYS A 299 -33.76 -37.92 3.97
C LYS A 299 -32.56 -36.98 3.83
N ILE A 300 -32.76 -35.70 4.11
CA ILE A 300 -31.67 -34.71 4.24
C ILE A 300 -30.95 -34.96 5.57
N LEU A 301 -29.64 -35.19 5.51
CA LEU A 301 -28.77 -35.43 6.66
C LEU A 301 -28.02 -34.17 7.10
N ASP A 302 -27.64 -33.32 6.14
CA ASP A 302 -27.02 -32.01 6.36
C ASP A 302 -27.35 -31.08 5.19
N GLU A 303 -27.41 -29.79 5.44
CA GLU A 303 -27.62 -28.76 4.42
C GLU A 303 -26.93 -27.45 4.79
N LEU A 304 -26.52 -26.69 3.77
CA LEU A 304 -25.93 -25.36 3.96
C LEU A 304 -26.18 -24.47 2.76
N ASP A 305 -26.20 -23.17 3.05
CA ASP A 305 -26.33 -22.10 2.08
C ASP A 305 -25.07 -21.23 2.07
N PHE A 306 -24.59 -20.87 0.88
CA PHE A 306 -23.52 -19.89 0.73
C PHE A 306 -23.63 -19.11 -0.57
N ARG A 307 -23.08 -17.89 -0.57
CA ARG A 307 -23.03 -17.04 -1.74
C ARG A 307 -21.76 -17.29 -2.55
N PHE A 308 -21.87 -17.13 -3.86
CA PHE A 308 -20.72 -17.10 -4.77
C PHE A 308 -21.00 -16.23 -6.00
N GLY A 309 -19.97 -15.89 -6.75
CA GLY A 309 -20.07 -15.18 -8.04
C GLY A 309 -19.51 -16.01 -9.18
N MET A 310 -20.14 -15.95 -10.36
CA MET A 310 -19.63 -16.61 -11.56
C MET A 310 -18.52 -15.76 -12.20
N ARG A 311 -17.24 -16.06 -11.93
CA ARG A 311 -16.12 -15.31 -12.52
C ARG A 311 -14.87 -16.17 -12.69
N THR A 312 -13.94 -15.74 -13.55
CA THR A 312 -12.55 -16.24 -13.58
C THR A 312 -11.56 -15.14 -13.19
N VAL A 313 -10.51 -15.49 -12.43
CA VAL A 313 -9.33 -14.63 -12.22
C VAL A 313 -8.10 -15.42 -12.60
N GLU A 314 -7.22 -14.79 -13.38
CA GLU A 314 -6.00 -15.42 -13.87
C GLU A 314 -4.87 -14.41 -14.01
N VAL A 315 -3.64 -14.94 -14.08
CA VAL A 315 -2.47 -14.20 -14.53
C VAL A 315 -2.17 -14.66 -15.95
N ALA A 316 -2.27 -13.76 -16.91
CA ALA A 316 -2.05 -14.05 -18.32
C ALA A 316 -1.49 -12.82 -19.04
N ASP A 317 -0.59 -13.05 -20.01
CA ASP A 317 0.09 -12.00 -20.77
C ASP A 317 0.83 -10.99 -19.87
N GLY A 318 1.35 -11.44 -18.73
CA GLY A 318 1.98 -10.57 -17.74
C GLY A 318 1.00 -9.64 -17.01
N ASN A 319 -0.31 -9.87 -17.06
CA ASN A 319 -1.32 -9.03 -16.42
C ASN A 319 -2.27 -9.84 -15.53
N TYR A 320 -2.89 -9.20 -14.54
CA TYR A 320 -4.08 -9.78 -13.89
C TYR A 320 -5.30 -9.63 -14.80
N LYS A 321 -6.12 -10.67 -14.90
CA LYS A 321 -7.37 -10.64 -15.68
C LYS A 321 -8.57 -11.07 -14.85
N LEU A 322 -9.71 -10.44 -15.10
CA LEU A 322 -11.03 -10.82 -14.61
C LEU A 322 -11.93 -11.10 -15.81
N ASN A 323 -12.43 -12.33 -15.92
CA ASN A 323 -13.26 -12.77 -17.05
C ASN A 323 -12.59 -12.52 -18.42
N GLY A 324 -11.28 -12.74 -18.51
CA GLY A 324 -10.47 -12.56 -19.72
C GLY A 324 -10.10 -11.11 -20.07
N LYS A 325 -10.56 -10.12 -19.30
CA LYS A 325 -10.20 -8.70 -19.47
C LYS A 325 -9.18 -8.26 -18.43
N ASN A 326 -8.26 -7.36 -18.79
CA ASN A 326 -7.26 -6.84 -17.86
C ASN A 326 -7.92 -6.19 -16.64
N LEU A 327 -7.37 -6.47 -15.46
CA LEU A 327 -7.85 -6.02 -14.16
C LEU A 327 -6.80 -5.12 -13.51
N TRP A 328 -6.96 -3.81 -13.68
CA TRP A 328 -6.09 -2.81 -13.08
C TRP A 328 -6.50 -2.54 -11.63
N LEU A 329 -5.61 -2.90 -10.70
CA LEU A 329 -5.86 -2.77 -9.27
C LEU A 329 -5.33 -1.42 -8.77
N ARG A 330 -6.25 -0.59 -8.31
CA ARG A 330 -6.00 0.76 -7.80
C ARG A 330 -6.57 0.81 -6.39
N GLY A 331 -5.73 0.78 -5.36
CA GLY A 331 -6.22 0.45 -4.03
C GLY A 331 -5.50 1.12 -2.89
N SER A 332 -5.62 0.57 -1.69
CA SER A 332 -4.74 0.89 -0.56
C SER A 332 -4.63 -0.29 0.43
N ASN A 333 -3.75 -0.19 1.43
CA ASN A 333 -3.59 -1.19 2.48
C ASN A 333 -4.55 -0.92 3.66
N LEU A 334 -5.22 -1.98 4.13
CA LEU A 334 -6.09 -1.98 5.31
C LEU A 334 -5.33 -2.62 6.47
N VAL A 335 -5.22 -1.94 7.62
CA VAL A 335 -4.56 -2.47 8.83
C VAL A 335 -5.50 -2.48 10.02
N PHE A 336 -5.67 -3.66 10.63
CA PHE A 336 -6.77 -3.97 11.56
C PHE A 336 -6.32 -4.22 13.01
N GLU A 337 -5.05 -4.56 13.21
CA GLU A 337 -4.54 -5.05 14.50
C GLU A 337 -4.02 -3.92 15.41
N TRP A 338 -4.19 -2.68 14.97
CA TRP A 338 -3.79 -1.51 15.72
C TRP A 338 -5.04 -0.89 16.33
N ASP A 339 -5.07 -0.70 17.66
CA ASP A 339 -6.15 -0.07 18.44
C ASP A 339 -6.40 1.37 17.98
N TRP A 340 -6.98 1.51 16.80
CA TRP A 340 -7.18 2.76 16.07
C TRP A 340 -8.66 3.03 15.94
N GLY A 341 -9.34 3.16 17.07
CA GLY A 341 -10.59 3.91 17.21
C GLY A 341 -11.84 3.45 16.46
N ASP A 342 -11.72 2.64 15.40
CA ASP A 342 -12.82 2.29 14.50
C ASP A 342 -12.69 0.80 14.13
N VAL A 343 -13.08 -0.09 15.03
CA VAL A 343 -13.65 -1.36 14.56
C VAL A 343 -14.94 -0.97 13.86
N ILE A 344 -14.86 -0.81 12.54
CA ILE A 344 -15.97 -0.34 11.73
C ILE A 344 -17.08 -1.38 11.84
N THR A 345 -18.06 -1.06 12.66
CA THR A 345 -19.25 -1.87 12.90
C THR A 345 -20.45 -1.07 12.42
N GLY A 346 -21.15 -1.60 11.42
CA GLY A 346 -22.32 -0.95 10.82
C GLY A 346 -22.02 0.21 9.86
N LYS A 347 -20.74 0.39 9.47
CA LYS A 347 -20.29 1.39 8.46
C LYS A 347 -19.32 0.79 7.44
N GLU A 348 -19.31 -0.54 7.30
CA GLU A 348 -18.38 -1.28 6.45
C GLU A 348 -18.51 -0.84 4.99
N LYS A 349 -19.72 -0.56 4.51
CA LYS A 349 -19.97 -0.03 3.16
C LYS A 349 -19.39 1.37 2.96
N ASP A 350 -19.56 2.27 3.93
CA ASP A 350 -19.02 3.63 3.82
C ASP A 350 -17.50 3.56 3.65
N TYR A 351 -16.86 2.72 4.46
CA TYR A 351 -15.42 2.53 4.45
C TYR A 351 -14.90 1.78 3.21
N LEU A 352 -15.47 0.63 2.84
CA LEU A 352 -14.90 -0.22 1.79
C LEU A 352 -15.36 0.16 0.38
N VAL A 353 -16.34 1.05 0.27
CA VAL A 353 -16.99 1.35 -1.01
C VAL A 353 -17.09 2.86 -1.22
N ILE A 354 -17.77 3.59 -0.33
CA ILE A 354 -18.11 5.00 -0.60
C ILE A 354 -16.87 5.88 -0.55
N GLU A 355 -16.19 5.91 0.61
CA GLU A 355 -14.97 6.69 0.82
C GLU A 355 -13.84 6.24 -0.13
N ALA A 356 -13.80 4.94 -0.48
CA ALA A 356 -12.78 4.36 -1.35
C ALA A 356 -12.94 4.88 -2.78
N ARG A 357 -14.18 4.91 -3.28
CA ARG A 357 -14.54 5.41 -4.60
C ARG A 357 -14.39 6.91 -4.72
N GLU A 358 -14.52 7.67 -3.64
CA GLU A 358 -14.19 9.09 -3.64
C GLU A 358 -12.71 9.32 -4.00
N MET A 359 -11.82 8.38 -3.69
CA MET A 359 -10.42 8.38 -4.12
C MET A 359 -10.15 7.50 -5.35
N SER A 360 -11.20 7.08 -6.07
CA SER A 360 -11.11 6.20 -7.25
C SER A 360 -10.45 4.84 -6.99
N MET A 361 -10.49 4.36 -5.74
CA MET A 361 -9.99 3.04 -5.39
C MET A 361 -11.02 1.95 -5.71
N ASN A 362 -10.53 0.81 -6.19
CA ASN A 362 -11.30 -0.38 -6.50
C ASN A 362 -10.83 -1.63 -5.75
N SER A 363 -9.74 -1.56 -4.99
CA SER A 363 -9.15 -2.74 -4.33
C SER A 363 -8.51 -2.45 -2.99
N PHE A 364 -8.39 -3.48 -2.16
CA PHE A 364 -7.70 -3.42 -0.88
C PHE A 364 -6.81 -4.64 -0.64
N ARG A 365 -5.64 -4.40 -0.07
CA ARG A 365 -4.79 -5.44 0.51
C ARG A 365 -4.97 -5.46 2.03
N THR A 366 -5.25 -6.62 2.60
CA THR A 366 -5.58 -6.77 4.03
C THR A 366 -4.34 -7.02 4.87
N HIS A 367 -3.54 -5.98 5.11
CA HIS A 367 -2.29 -6.11 5.85
C HIS A 367 -2.53 -6.08 7.39
N THR A 368 -2.14 -7.02 8.22
CA THR A 368 -1.30 -8.20 7.99
C THR A 368 -2.10 -9.50 8.14
N GLN A 369 -3.40 -9.48 7.87
CA GLN A 369 -4.28 -10.62 8.11
C GLN A 369 -5.54 -10.60 7.22
N PRO A 370 -6.20 -11.74 6.99
CA PRO A 370 -7.34 -11.79 6.09
C PRO A 370 -8.53 -10.93 6.57
N PRO A 371 -9.41 -10.48 5.67
CA PRO A 371 -10.53 -9.62 6.03
C PRO A 371 -11.53 -10.34 6.95
N PRO A 372 -12.22 -9.60 7.83
CA PRO A 372 -13.46 -10.08 8.42
C PRO A 372 -14.47 -10.45 7.31
N ARG A 373 -15.25 -11.51 7.51
CA ARG A 373 -16.24 -11.97 6.51
C ARG A 373 -17.19 -10.86 6.06
N LYS A 374 -17.70 -10.05 6.99
CA LYS A 374 -18.61 -8.94 6.66
C LYS A 374 -18.01 -7.95 5.65
N TRP A 375 -16.69 -7.79 5.65
CA TRP A 375 -16.01 -6.92 4.69
C TRP A 375 -16.01 -7.58 3.31
N ALA A 376 -15.72 -8.88 3.23
CA ALA A 376 -15.84 -9.64 1.99
C ALA A 376 -17.29 -9.66 1.47
N ASP A 377 -18.30 -9.80 2.34
CA ASP A 377 -19.72 -9.72 1.98
C ASP A 377 -20.07 -8.37 1.32
N VAL A 378 -19.64 -7.26 1.91
CA VAL A 378 -19.83 -5.92 1.35
C VAL A 378 -19.08 -5.78 0.02
N CYS A 379 -17.82 -6.22 -0.02
CA CYS A 379 -17.02 -6.15 -1.23
C CYS A 379 -17.60 -6.99 -2.38
N ASP A 380 -18.24 -8.13 -2.09
CA ASP A 380 -18.93 -8.97 -3.07
C ASP A 380 -20.13 -8.25 -3.69
N GLU A 381 -20.93 -7.58 -2.85
CA GLU A 381 -22.16 -6.88 -3.25
C GLU A 381 -21.89 -5.57 -3.99
N TYR A 382 -20.73 -4.96 -3.75
CA TYR A 382 -20.39 -3.64 -4.27
C TYR A 382 -19.16 -3.61 -5.18
N GLY A 383 -18.51 -4.74 -5.45
CA GLY A 383 -17.47 -4.81 -6.49
C GLY A 383 -16.14 -4.18 -6.10
N THR A 384 -15.76 -4.25 -4.82
CA THR A 384 -14.41 -3.88 -4.36
C THR A 384 -13.55 -5.14 -4.27
N MET A 385 -12.36 -5.15 -4.87
CA MET A 385 -11.48 -6.33 -4.87
C MET A 385 -10.66 -6.44 -3.58
N ILE A 386 -10.39 -7.67 -3.15
CA ILE A 386 -9.60 -7.97 -1.96
C ILE A 386 -8.41 -8.86 -2.31
N LEU A 387 -7.22 -8.43 -1.88
CA LEU A 387 -6.02 -9.25 -1.74
C LEU A 387 -5.97 -9.70 -0.28
N ALA A 388 -6.32 -10.96 -0.05
CA ALA A 388 -6.41 -11.53 1.30
C ALA A 388 -5.04 -12.03 1.75
N GLU A 389 -4.40 -11.30 2.66
CA GLU A 389 -3.07 -11.62 3.18
C GLU A 389 -3.12 -12.50 4.40
N PHE A 390 -2.41 -13.63 4.35
CA PHE A 390 -2.23 -14.51 5.50
C PHE A 390 -1.29 -13.88 6.53
N PRO A 391 -1.41 -14.24 7.83
CA PRO A 391 -0.67 -13.60 8.92
C PRO A 391 0.81 -14.01 9.04
N VAL A 392 1.50 -14.03 7.89
CA VAL A 392 2.92 -14.37 7.70
C VAL A 392 3.70 -13.07 7.43
N LEU A 393 4.00 -12.35 8.51
CA LEU A 393 4.68 -11.05 8.46
C LEU A 393 6.13 -11.18 8.91
N TYR A 394 7.11 -10.96 8.03
CA TYR A 394 8.52 -10.91 8.42
C TYR A 394 9.02 -9.46 8.61
N ASN A 395 8.53 -8.49 7.84
CA ASN A 395 8.93 -7.07 7.94
C ASN A 395 10.45 -6.86 8.08
N TYR A 396 11.22 -7.48 7.18
CA TYR A 396 12.69 -7.51 7.15
C TYR A 396 13.40 -8.14 8.37
N ALA A 397 12.66 -8.71 9.32
CA ALA A 397 13.23 -9.32 10.49
C ALA A 397 13.93 -10.66 10.17
N ASP A 398 15.03 -10.89 10.86
CA ASP A 398 15.74 -12.18 10.84
C ASP A 398 15.28 -13.04 12.01
N TYR A 399 14.35 -13.97 11.73
CA TYR A 399 13.72 -14.80 12.75
C TYR A 399 14.64 -15.88 13.32
N LYS A 400 15.69 -16.27 12.57
CA LYS A 400 16.70 -17.26 12.98
C LYS A 400 16.13 -18.57 13.51
N PHE A 401 15.05 -19.06 12.89
CA PHE A 401 14.48 -20.37 13.25
C PHE A 401 15.44 -21.51 12.91
N THR A 402 15.51 -22.51 13.78
CA THR A 402 16.11 -23.81 13.46
C THR A 402 15.22 -24.57 12.47
N ALA A 403 15.72 -25.67 11.89
CA ALA A 403 14.91 -26.52 11.00
C ALA A 403 13.64 -27.03 11.70
N GLU A 404 13.75 -27.50 12.94
CA GLU A 404 12.61 -27.97 13.74
C GLU A 404 11.61 -26.84 14.06
N GLU A 405 12.11 -25.63 14.33
CA GLU A 405 11.26 -24.46 14.54
C GLU A 405 10.54 -24.04 13.26
N TYR A 406 11.21 -24.14 12.10
CA TYR A 406 10.58 -23.96 10.79
C TYR A 406 9.50 -25.02 10.53
N ASP A 407 9.73 -26.30 10.85
CA ASP A 407 8.73 -27.34 10.67
C ASP A 407 7.44 -27.03 11.46
N ILE A 408 7.57 -26.58 12.72
CA ILE A 408 6.44 -26.16 13.55
C ILE A 408 5.76 -24.93 12.94
N TRP A 409 6.54 -23.90 12.58
CA TRP A 409 6.03 -22.67 11.96
C TRP A 409 5.26 -22.98 10.67
N HIS A 410 5.83 -23.77 9.77
CA HIS A 410 5.24 -24.16 8.49
C HIS A 410 3.93 -24.91 8.69
N GLN A 411 3.86 -25.89 9.59
CA GLN A 411 2.61 -26.60 9.89
C GLN A 411 1.51 -25.65 10.39
N ASN A 412 1.89 -24.69 11.25
CA ASN A 412 0.97 -23.68 11.74
C ASN A 412 0.53 -22.71 10.62
N VAL A 413 1.43 -22.30 9.72
CA VAL A 413 1.11 -21.49 8.53
C VAL A 413 0.12 -22.21 7.60
N LEU A 414 0.37 -23.49 7.29
CA LEU A 414 -0.51 -24.27 6.41
C LEU A 414 -1.90 -24.46 7.04
N THR A 415 -1.96 -24.74 8.35
CA THR A 415 -3.22 -24.89 9.09
C THR A 415 -4.01 -23.59 9.10
N ASP A 416 -3.36 -22.46 9.40
CA ASP A 416 -3.99 -21.14 9.45
C ASP A 416 -4.50 -20.71 8.06
N ALA A 417 -3.67 -20.86 7.03
CA ALA A 417 -4.03 -20.54 5.64
C ALA A 417 -5.24 -21.36 5.18
N ALA A 418 -5.28 -22.66 5.50
CA ALA A 418 -6.41 -23.53 5.14
C ALA A 418 -7.72 -23.07 5.79
N GLY A 419 -7.69 -22.70 7.08
CA GLY A 419 -8.84 -22.15 7.80
C GLY A 419 -9.36 -20.86 7.18
N TRP A 420 -8.46 -19.91 6.89
CA TRP A 420 -8.81 -18.64 6.25
C TRP A 420 -9.33 -18.81 4.82
N MET A 421 -8.72 -19.69 4.03
CA MET A 421 -9.19 -19.99 2.68
C MET A 421 -10.57 -20.59 2.70
N ALA A 422 -10.82 -21.61 3.53
CA ALA A 422 -12.14 -22.24 3.64
C ALA A 422 -13.25 -21.25 4.01
N ARG A 423 -12.90 -20.21 4.77
CA ARG A 423 -13.80 -19.11 5.12
C ARG A 423 -14.05 -18.17 3.94
N LEU A 424 -13.03 -17.84 3.16
CA LEU A 424 -13.06 -16.73 2.22
C LEU A 424 -13.21 -17.14 0.74
N TRP A 425 -13.01 -18.41 0.39
CA TRP A 425 -12.87 -18.87 -1.00
C TRP A 425 -14.12 -18.73 -1.88
N ASN A 426 -15.30 -18.57 -1.29
CA ASN A 426 -16.56 -18.42 -2.02
C ASN A 426 -16.91 -16.95 -2.26
N HIS A 427 -16.16 -16.02 -1.67
CA HIS A 427 -16.31 -14.59 -1.92
C HIS A 427 -15.67 -14.22 -3.27
N PRO A 428 -16.44 -13.82 -4.30
CA PRO A 428 -15.87 -13.39 -5.57
C PRO A 428 -15.01 -12.13 -5.46
N SER A 429 -15.21 -11.27 -4.45
CA SER A 429 -14.38 -10.08 -4.23
C SER A 429 -12.94 -10.41 -3.84
N VAL A 430 -12.71 -11.54 -3.17
CA VAL A 430 -11.35 -12.02 -2.92
C VAL A 430 -10.78 -12.48 -4.26
N ILE A 431 -9.79 -11.78 -4.79
CA ILE A 431 -9.21 -12.09 -6.12
C ILE A 431 -7.86 -12.79 -6.02
N MET A 432 -7.21 -12.75 -4.85
CA MET A 432 -5.82 -13.16 -4.71
C MET A 432 -5.50 -13.51 -3.25
N TRP A 433 -4.66 -14.52 -3.07
CA TRP A 433 -4.10 -14.92 -1.78
C TRP A 433 -2.69 -14.36 -1.62
N VAL A 434 -2.45 -13.52 -0.61
CA VAL A 434 -1.10 -13.03 -0.32
C VAL A 434 -0.46 -13.94 0.72
N LEU A 435 0.59 -14.64 0.31
CA LEU A 435 1.27 -15.69 1.08
C LEU A 435 2.04 -15.11 2.26
N SER A 436 2.82 -14.05 2.01
CA SER A 436 3.71 -13.47 3.01
C SER A 436 4.05 -12.02 2.69
N ASN A 437 4.43 -11.27 3.73
CA ASN A 437 4.92 -9.90 3.63
C ASN A 437 6.40 -9.76 3.99
N GLU A 438 7.18 -9.23 3.05
CA GLU A 438 8.59 -8.84 3.21
C GLU A 438 9.47 -9.99 3.72
N SER A 439 9.13 -11.21 3.31
CA SER A 439 9.87 -12.42 3.62
C SER A 439 11.10 -12.56 2.72
N ARG A 440 12.28 -12.63 3.34
CA ARG A 440 13.55 -12.80 2.64
C ARG A 440 14.17 -14.18 2.85
N ASN A 441 14.04 -14.73 4.05
CA ASN A 441 14.84 -15.88 4.51
C ASN A 441 14.18 -17.26 4.33
N ASP A 442 12.93 -17.32 3.88
CA ASP A 442 12.17 -18.58 3.71
C ASP A 442 11.61 -18.77 2.28
N SER A 443 12.25 -18.11 1.31
CA SER A 443 11.72 -18.00 -0.05
C SER A 443 11.54 -19.33 -0.79
N ALA A 444 12.36 -20.34 -0.51
CA ALA A 444 12.26 -21.64 -1.16
C ALA A 444 10.99 -22.40 -0.75
N TRP A 445 10.64 -22.35 0.54
CA TRP A 445 9.41 -22.94 1.04
C TRP A 445 8.18 -22.17 0.57
N GLU A 446 8.23 -20.83 0.64
CA GLU A 446 7.11 -19.97 0.26
C GLU A 446 6.76 -20.04 -1.23
N THR A 447 7.75 -20.14 -2.13
CA THR A 447 7.53 -20.22 -3.59
C THR A 447 7.33 -21.64 -4.12
N GLY A 448 7.54 -22.65 -3.27
CA GLY A 448 7.33 -24.06 -3.60
C GLY A 448 6.22 -24.65 -2.72
N PRO A 449 6.54 -25.40 -1.65
CA PRO A 449 5.57 -26.09 -0.80
C PRO A 449 4.34 -25.27 -0.39
N TYR A 450 4.52 -24.03 0.08
CA TYR A 450 3.40 -23.20 0.54
C TYR A 450 2.53 -22.71 -0.60
N HIS A 451 3.15 -22.15 -1.65
CA HIS A 451 2.48 -21.77 -2.89
C HIS A 451 1.65 -22.93 -3.46
N ASP A 452 2.26 -24.11 -3.57
CA ASP A 452 1.63 -25.29 -4.15
C ASP A 452 0.49 -25.80 -3.26
N PHE A 453 0.62 -25.70 -1.95
CA PHE A 453 -0.47 -25.98 -1.00
C PHE A 453 -1.67 -25.06 -1.24
N VAL A 454 -1.44 -23.74 -1.30
CA VAL A 454 -2.52 -22.77 -1.54
C VAL A 454 -3.19 -23.01 -2.90
N ARG A 455 -2.41 -23.25 -3.97
CA ARG A 455 -2.97 -23.54 -5.30
C ARG A 455 -3.76 -24.85 -5.37
N ARG A 456 -3.39 -25.87 -4.58
CA ARG A 456 -4.20 -27.11 -4.46
C ARG A 456 -5.53 -26.85 -3.74
N LEU A 457 -5.51 -26.04 -2.68
CA LEU A 457 -6.73 -25.71 -1.95
C LEU A 457 -7.68 -24.83 -2.75
N ASP A 458 -7.17 -23.83 -3.46
CA ASP A 458 -7.96 -22.97 -4.34
C ASP A 458 -7.23 -22.75 -5.68
N PRO A 459 -7.58 -23.52 -6.73
CA PRO A 459 -6.98 -23.33 -8.05
C PRO A 459 -7.54 -22.11 -8.80
N THR A 460 -8.57 -21.44 -8.28
CA THR A 460 -9.34 -20.41 -8.99
C THR A 460 -8.77 -19.00 -8.84
N ARG A 461 -7.70 -18.84 -8.06
CA ARG A 461 -7.07 -17.55 -7.76
C ARG A 461 -5.54 -17.63 -7.88
N PRO A 462 -4.89 -16.53 -8.30
CA PRO A 462 -3.45 -16.37 -8.18
C PRO A 462 -3.02 -16.19 -6.71
N THR A 463 -1.73 -16.37 -6.47
CA THR A 463 -1.08 -16.10 -5.18
C THR A 463 -0.05 -14.99 -5.33
N LEU A 464 0.27 -14.25 -4.27
CA LEU A 464 1.26 -13.16 -4.28
C LEU A 464 2.20 -13.26 -3.07
N ARG A 465 3.45 -12.85 -3.23
CA ARG A 465 4.37 -12.54 -2.13
C ARG A 465 4.78 -11.07 -2.26
N THR A 466 4.78 -10.32 -1.17
CA THR A 466 5.00 -8.86 -1.21
C THR A 466 6.36 -8.47 -0.61
N GLY A 467 6.92 -7.35 -1.06
CA GLY A 467 8.17 -6.80 -0.52
C GLY A 467 9.44 -7.17 -1.29
N ASP A 468 9.62 -6.62 -2.48
CA ASP A 468 10.80 -6.84 -3.35
C ASP A 468 11.00 -8.31 -3.79
N THR A 469 9.90 -9.07 -3.83
CA THR A 469 9.87 -10.51 -4.05
C THR A 469 8.73 -10.87 -5.00
N GLY A 470 8.34 -12.13 -5.09
CA GLY A 470 7.17 -12.54 -5.86
C GLY A 470 7.02 -14.05 -5.94
N THR A 471 6.04 -14.47 -6.73
CA THR A 471 5.83 -15.88 -7.08
C THR A 471 6.39 -16.18 -8.46
N LYS A 472 6.07 -17.37 -9.00
CA LYS A 472 6.37 -17.72 -10.40
C LYS A 472 5.60 -16.84 -11.39
N GLU A 473 4.45 -16.29 -10.99
CA GLU A 473 3.50 -15.58 -11.85
C GLU A 473 3.62 -14.05 -11.71
N ASN A 474 4.08 -13.55 -10.56
CA ASN A 474 4.15 -12.12 -10.27
C ASN A 474 5.47 -11.67 -9.61
N PHE A 475 5.66 -10.37 -9.61
CA PHE A 475 6.73 -9.65 -8.94
C PHE A 475 6.16 -8.41 -8.27
N ASP A 476 6.56 -8.17 -7.04
CA ASP A 476 6.11 -7.04 -6.24
C ASP A 476 7.29 -6.24 -5.70
N VAL A 477 7.11 -4.92 -5.61
CA VAL A 477 8.08 -4.00 -4.99
C VAL A 477 7.43 -3.24 -3.84
N HIS A 478 8.22 -2.93 -2.83
CA HIS A 478 7.84 -2.03 -1.75
C HIS A 478 8.71 -0.77 -1.82
N THR A 479 8.11 0.35 -2.22
CA THR A 479 8.81 1.64 -2.26
C THR A 479 8.40 2.52 -1.08
N CYS A 480 8.29 1.94 0.12
CA CYS A 480 7.79 2.60 1.33
C CYS A 480 8.51 3.93 1.62
N GLY A 481 9.81 3.98 1.33
CA GLY A 481 10.66 5.15 1.60
C GLY A 481 10.61 6.25 0.54
N ASN A 482 9.86 6.10 -0.55
CA ASN A 482 9.84 7.04 -1.68
C ASN A 482 9.35 8.45 -1.32
N THR A 483 8.82 8.67 -0.13
CA THR A 483 8.42 10.00 0.36
C THR A 483 9.34 10.55 1.44
N VAL A 484 10.30 9.77 1.92
CA VAL A 484 11.20 10.15 3.02
C VAL A 484 12.66 10.16 2.57
N GLN A 485 13.49 10.89 3.31
CA GLN A 485 14.96 10.79 3.26
C GLN A 485 15.54 10.77 1.83
N THR A 486 15.18 11.77 1.02
CA THR A 486 15.79 12.05 -0.30
C THR A 486 15.59 10.98 -1.39
N TYR A 487 14.65 10.06 -1.18
CA TYR A 487 14.27 9.04 -2.16
C TYR A 487 13.18 9.49 -3.13
N GLU A 488 12.57 10.66 -2.94
CA GLU A 488 11.42 11.10 -3.75
C GLU A 488 11.69 11.27 -5.25
N GLY A 489 12.94 11.59 -5.63
CA GLY A 489 13.36 11.63 -7.04
C GLY A 489 13.77 10.27 -7.63
N LYS A 490 13.89 9.21 -6.82
CA LYS A 490 14.44 7.91 -7.26
C LYS A 490 13.40 6.95 -7.82
N LEU A 491 12.14 7.08 -7.43
CA LEU A 491 11.09 6.16 -7.88
C LEU A 491 11.02 6.10 -9.41
N GLN A 492 11.04 7.26 -10.06
CA GLN A 492 10.94 7.39 -11.52
C GLN A 492 12.06 6.66 -12.28
N THR A 493 13.27 6.62 -11.72
CA THR A 493 14.43 5.93 -12.33
C THR A 493 14.48 4.45 -12.01
N GLN A 494 13.79 4.02 -10.95
CA GLN A 494 13.73 2.63 -10.52
C GLN A 494 12.67 1.81 -11.24
N ILE A 495 11.60 2.43 -11.76
CA ILE A 495 10.49 1.73 -12.45
C ILE A 495 11.02 0.74 -13.49
N GLN A 496 11.93 1.16 -14.36
CA GLN A 496 12.50 0.28 -15.40
C GLN A 496 13.19 -0.96 -14.78
N SER A 497 13.96 -0.76 -13.71
CA SER A 497 14.63 -1.86 -13.01
C SER A 497 13.66 -2.87 -12.39
N TRP A 498 12.44 -2.45 -12.05
CA TRP A 498 11.41 -3.36 -11.55
C TRP A 498 10.93 -4.28 -12.66
N PHE A 499 10.68 -3.74 -13.86
CA PHE A 499 10.31 -4.55 -15.02
C PHE A 499 11.45 -5.49 -15.45
N ASP A 500 12.71 -5.03 -15.40
CA ASP A 500 13.87 -5.88 -15.68
C ASP A 500 13.96 -7.06 -14.68
N ARG A 501 13.69 -6.80 -13.38
CA ARG A 501 13.61 -7.84 -12.32
C ARG A 501 12.37 -8.73 -12.45
N SER A 502 11.26 -8.19 -12.92
CA SER A 502 10.00 -8.93 -13.11
C SER A 502 10.16 -10.00 -14.18
N LYS A 503 11.00 -9.76 -15.21
CA LYS A 503 11.19 -10.65 -16.36
C LYS A 503 9.86 -10.98 -17.07
N GLY A 504 8.99 -9.98 -17.21
CA GLY A 504 7.69 -10.13 -17.89
C GLY A 504 6.57 -10.71 -17.02
N ARG A 505 6.83 -10.95 -15.73
CA ARG A 505 5.79 -11.29 -14.75
C ARG A 505 4.92 -10.07 -14.44
N THR A 506 3.69 -10.33 -14.02
CA THR A 506 2.78 -9.31 -13.51
C THR A 506 3.42 -8.52 -12.39
N THR A 507 3.45 -7.19 -12.54
CA THR A 507 4.26 -6.32 -11.67
C THR A 507 3.38 -5.39 -10.84
N THR A 508 3.56 -5.43 -9.52
CA THR A 508 2.82 -4.62 -8.56
C THR A 508 3.73 -3.79 -7.66
N ASN A 509 3.14 -2.76 -7.04
CA ASN A 509 3.72 -2.06 -5.90
C ASN A 509 2.70 -2.04 -4.76
N THR A 510 2.77 -3.03 -3.86
CA THR A 510 1.80 -3.17 -2.77
C THR A 510 2.03 -2.26 -1.58
N GLU A 511 3.17 -1.55 -1.49
CA GLU A 511 3.41 -0.51 -0.48
C GLU A 511 4.26 0.64 -1.00
N TYR A 512 3.66 1.84 -1.08
CA TYR A 512 4.37 3.08 -1.35
C TYR A 512 3.73 4.26 -0.60
N MET A 513 4.44 5.39 -0.53
CA MET A 513 4.01 6.58 0.21
C MET A 513 3.90 6.35 1.72
N ASN A 514 4.84 5.65 2.36
CA ASN A 514 4.78 5.45 3.80
C ASN A 514 5.31 6.71 4.52
N ILE A 515 4.50 7.27 5.42
CA ILE A 515 4.94 8.31 6.37
C ILE A 515 4.78 7.77 7.79
N PHE A 516 5.88 7.32 8.39
CA PHE A 516 5.92 6.91 9.79
C PHE A 516 6.04 8.09 10.76
N LYS A 517 6.69 9.18 10.31
CA LYS A 517 6.80 10.47 11.01
C LYS A 517 6.76 11.58 9.98
N ARG A 518 6.07 12.68 10.29
CA ARG A 518 6.17 13.91 9.47
C ARG A 518 7.64 14.34 9.49
N PRO A 519 8.33 14.41 8.34
CA PRO A 519 9.62 15.05 8.33
C PRO A 519 9.42 16.54 8.64
N LEU A 520 10.27 17.12 9.48
CA LEU A 520 10.29 18.58 9.60
C LEU A 520 11.01 19.12 8.36
N CYS A 521 10.40 20.12 7.71
CA CYS A 521 11.04 20.96 6.69
C CYS A 521 11.53 20.26 5.41
N GLN A 522 11.43 18.93 5.27
CA GLN A 522 12.06 18.18 4.16
C GLN A 522 11.59 18.63 2.78
N TRP A 523 10.33 19.04 2.62
CA TRP A 523 9.77 19.35 1.31
C TRP A 523 9.74 20.84 1.00
N THR A 524 9.66 21.67 2.03
CA THR A 524 9.37 23.11 1.96
C THR A 524 10.53 23.98 2.46
N GLY A 525 11.47 23.40 3.21
CA GLY A 525 12.55 24.14 3.86
C GLY A 525 12.17 24.77 5.19
N THR A 526 10.89 24.71 5.55
CA THR A 526 10.33 25.35 6.75
C THR A 526 9.35 24.42 7.44
N ASP A 527 9.10 24.65 8.74
CA ASP A 527 8.16 23.82 9.50
C ASP A 527 6.70 24.23 9.21
N ASP A 528 6.23 23.99 7.98
CA ASP A 528 4.87 24.31 7.51
C ASP A 528 4.08 23.03 7.21
N LYS A 529 3.08 22.75 8.05
CA LYS A 529 2.25 21.55 7.96
C LYS A 529 1.35 21.51 6.73
N GLU A 530 0.85 22.67 6.29
CA GLU A 530 -0.07 22.74 5.15
C GLU A 530 0.69 22.58 3.84
N ALA A 531 1.82 23.31 3.71
CA ALA A 531 2.70 23.17 2.56
C ALA A 531 3.30 21.75 2.46
N ASP A 532 3.63 21.12 3.59
CA ASP A 532 4.05 19.71 3.61
C ASP A 532 2.97 18.76 3.11
N ALA A 533 1.70 18.98 3.50
CA ALA A 533 0.59 18.15 3.07
C ALA A 533 0.33 18.29 1.55
N LEU A 534 0.47 19.50 1.00
CA LEU A 534 0.38 19.76 -0.44
C LEU A 534 1.56 19.13 -1.20
N ALA A 535 2.78 19.23 -0.67
CA ALA A 535 3.96 18.61 -1.27
C ALA A 535 3.83 17.09 -1.31
N TYR A 536 3.36 16.48 -0.22
CA TYR A 536 3.09 15.05 -0.15
C TYR A 536 2.03 14.61 -1.16
N ALA A 537 0.97 15.40 -1.33
CA ALA A 537 -0.06 15.15 -2.34
C ALA A 537 0.51 15.21 -3.76
N GLN A 538 1.39 16.16 -4.07
CA GLN A 538 2.04 16.23 -5.39
C GLN A 538 2.93 15.01 -5.65
N ILE A 539 3.74 14.60 -4.67
CA ILE A 539 4.59 13.41 -4.79
C ILE A 539 3.72 12.17 -5.02
N GLY A 540 2.62 12.05 -4.26
CA GLY A 540 1.67 10.95 -4.40
C GLY A 540 1.02 10.87 -5.77
N MET A 541 0.54 12.01 -6.30
CA MET A 541 0.01 12.09 -7.66
C MET A 541 1.07 11.68 -8.69
N GLU A 542 2.26 12.29 -8.63
CA GLU A 542 3.32 12.09 -9.63
C GLU A 542 3.84 10.65 -9.66
N HIS A 543 4.07 10.05 -8.49
CA HIS A 543 4.51 8.66 -8.39
C HIS A 543 3.44 7.69 -8.88
N THR A 544 2.18 7.93 -8.50
CA THR A 544 1.02 7.14 -8.94
C THR A 544 0.89 7.21 -10.46
N GLU A 545 0.90 8.41 -11.03
CA GLU A 545 0.80 8.60 -12.47
C GLU A 545 2.00 8.01 -13.23
N ALA A 546 3.23 8.13 -12.71
CA ALA A 546 4.41 7.51 -13.32
C ALA A 546 4.27 5.99 -13.43
N MET A 547 3.82 5.34 -12.36
CA MET A 547 3.56 3.89 -12.35
C MET A 547 2.42 3.50 -13.29
N ARG A 548 1.38 4.32 -13.41
CA ARG A 548 0.30 4.10 -14.38
C ARG A 548 0.76 4.24 -15.83
N ARG A 549 1.58 5.26 -16.13
CA ARG A 549 2.18 5.41 -17.47
C ARG A 549 3.07 4.22 -17.83
N ALA A 550 3.72 3.62 -16.84
CA ALA A 550 4.50 2.40 -16.99
C ALA A 550 3.67 1.10 -16.99
N ARG A 551 2.34 1.19 -16.83
CA ARG A 551 1.39 0.05 -16.84
C ARG A 551 1.63 -0.98 -15.73
N LEU A 552 1.84 -0.52 -14.49
CA LEU A 552 1.78 -1.43 -13.32
C LEU A 552 0.36 -1.97 -13.11
N ASP A 553 0.25 -3.28 -12.92
CA ASP A 553 -1.02 -3.99 -12.72
C ASP A 553 -1.72 -3.59 -11.43
N GLY A 554 -0.94 -3.34 -10.37
CA GLY A 554 -1.47 -3.10 -9.05
C GLY A 554 -0.65 -2.08 -8.25
N MET A 555 -1.34 -1.15 -7.59
CA MET A 555 -0.72 -0.07 -6.82
C MET A 555 -1.53 0.20 -5.55
N TRP A 556 -0.86 0.15 -4.39
CA TRP A 556 -1.49 0.37 -3.08
C TRP A 556 -0.66 1.32 -2.21
N PRO A 557 -1.00 2.62 -2.14
CA PRO A 557 -0.42 3.50 -1.13
C PRO A 557 -0.73 3.01 0.30
N TYR A 558 0.17 3.29 1.25
CA TYR A 558 0.09 2.80 2.64
C TYR A 558 -0.12 3.98 3.62
N MET A 559 -1.34 4.33 4.02
CA MET A 559 -2.60 3.57 4.01
C MET A 559 -3.81 4.43 3.60
N TYR A 560 -4.98 3.79 3.66
CA TYR A 560 -6.30 4.28 3.32
C TYR A 560 -6.94 5.18 4.40
N ALA A 561 -6.59 4.94 5.67
CA ALA A 561 -7.15 5.62 6.83
C ALA A 561 -6.22 5.64 8.06
N GLY A 562 -5.23 4.75 8.09
CA GLY A 562 -4.33 4.47 9.21
C GLY A 562 -3.37 5.60 9.61
N TRP A 563 -2.04 5.32 9.64
CA TRP A 563 -1.03 6.35 9.96
C TRP A 563 -1.14 7.61 9.09
N THR A 564 -1.58 7.44 7.85
CA THR A 564 -1.71 8.52 6.87
C THR A 564 -2.97 9.36 7.07
N LYS A 565 -3.95 8.92 7.88
CA LYS A 565 -5.20 9.64 8.17
C LYS A 565 -5.83 10.31 6.94
N THR A 566 -5.91 9.57 5.85
CA THR A 566 -6.43 9.99 4.54
C THR A 566 -7.96 9.89 4.42
N ARG A 567 -8.62 9.46 5.51
CA ARG A 567 -10.06 9.32 5.69
C ARG A 567 -10.71 10.56 6.31
N THR A 568 -12.03 10.65 6.17
CA THR A 568 -12.96 11.63 6.73
C THR A 568 -12.82 11.82 8.25
N GLY A 569 -13.34 12.95 8.77
CA GLY A 569 -13.20 13.35 10.18
C GLY A 569 -12.32 14.60 10.38
N GLN A 570 -11.58 15.00 9.35
CA GLN A 570 -11.31 16.40 9.04
C GLN A 570 -11.74 16.65 7.60
N GLU A 571 -12.15 17.88 7.26
CA GLU A 571 -12.50 18.30 5.90
C GLU A 571 -11.41 19.24 5.39
N TRP A 572 -10.74 18.84 4.31
CA TRP A 572 -10.02 19.74 3.43
C TRP A 572 -11.01 20.48 2.50
N LYS A 573 -10.50 21.20 1.51
CA LYS A 573 -11.30 21.90 0.50
C LYS A 573 -11.99 20.92 -0.44
N GLY A 574 -13.11 21.35 -1.02
CA GLY A 574 -13.80 20.60 -2.08
C GLY A 574 -14.38 19.24 -1.66
N GLY A 575 -14.64 19.03 -0.36
CA GLY A 575 -15.23 17.80 0.17
C GLY A 575 -14.25 16.63 0.32
N PHE A 576 -12.94 16.84 0.14
CA PHE A 576 -11.93 15.81 0.39
C PHE A 576 -11.45 15.85 1.84
N ALA A 577 -10.95 14.73 2.36
CA ALA A 577 -10.42 14.69 3.73
C ALA A 577 -9.03 15.34 3.87
N ARG A 578 -8.18 15.20 2.84
CA ARG A 578 -6.80 15.71 2.79
C ARG A 578 -6.42 16.09 1.36
N PRO A 579 -5.38 16.93 1.16
CA PRO A 579 -4.82 17.18 -0.17
C PRO A 579 -4.46 15.91 -0.94
N VAL A 580 -3.87 14.91 -0.27
CA VAL A 580 -3.48 13.64 -0.91
C VAL A 580 -4.70 12.81 -1.34
N SER A 581 -5.83 12.91 -0.63
CA SER A 581 -7.08 12.25 -1.03
C SER A 581 -7.63 12.86 -2.32
N ALA A 582 -7.57 14.19 -2.47
CA ALA A 582 -7.94 14.89 -3.71
C ALA A 582 -6.99 14.52 -4.88
N ALA A 583 -5.71 14.38 -4.58
CA ALA A 583 -4.71 13.92 -5.56
C ALA A 583 -4.98 12.49 -6.04
N TRP A 584 -5.27 11.55 -5.12
CA TRP A 584 -5.57 10.16 -5.48
C TRP A 584 -6.92 9.97 -6.16
N HIS A 585 -7.94 10.75 -5.81
CA HIS A 585 -9.19 10.82 -6.58
C HIS A 585 -8.91 10.93 -8.09
N SER A 586 -7.97 11.80 -8.45
CA SER A 586 -7.59 12.00 -9.83
C SER A 586 -6.62 10.95 -10.36
N ALA A 587 -5.53 10.69 -9.64
CA ALA A 587 -4.44 9.85 -10.12
C ALA A 587 -4.83 8.36 -10.23
N LEU A 588 -5.75 7.88 -9.39
CA LEU A 588 -6.28 6.50 -9.42
C LEU A 588 -7.52 6.35 -10.31
N SER A 589 -8.07 7.43 -10.85
CA SER A 589 -9.24 7.38 -11.75
C SER A 589 -9.02 6.44 -12.92
N PRO A 590 -9.97 5.55 -13.26
CA PRO A 590 -9.84 4.64 -14.40
C PRO A 590 -9.47 5.37 -15.70
N VAL A 591 -10.01 6.57 -15.88
CA VAL A 591 -9.76 7.42 -17.05
C VAL A 591 -9.12 8.75 -16.63
N LEU A 592 -7.98 9.10 -17.23
CA LEU A 592 -7.18 10.27 -16.87
C LEU A 592 -6.31 10.74 -18.04
N ALA A 593 -6.18 12.06 -18.23
CA ALA A 593 -5.09 12.67 -18.98
C ALA A 593 -3.92 13.02 -18.04
N SER A 594 -2.82 12.26 -18.11
CA SER A 594 -1.64 12.41 -17.26
C SER A 594 -0.54 13.23 -17.95
N LEU A 595 -0.06 14.29 -17.28
CA LEU A 595 1.03 15.13 -17.76
C LEU A 595 2.40 14.49 -17.48
N ASP A 596 3.25 14.34 -18.50
CA ASP A 596 4.63 13.90 -18.32
C ASP A 596 5.58 15.09 -18.26
N LEU A 597 5.47 15.85 -17.18
CA LEU A 597 6.22 17.08 -16.94
C LEU A 597 6.85 17.06 -15.54
N PHE A 598 8.04 16.51 -15.40
CA PHE A 598 8.75 16.48 -14.11
C PHE A 598 9.75 17.63 -13.93
N ASN A 599 10.24 18.24 -15.02
CA ASN A 599 10.98 19.50 -14.93
C ASN A 599 9.99 20.65 -14.72
N ALA A 600 10.22 21.45 -13.69
CA ALA A 600 9.37 22.61 -13.39
C ALA A 600 9.94 23.91 -13.96
N ASN A 601 11.23 24.01 -14.27
CA ASN A 601 11.89 25.28 -14.56
C ASN A 601 12.06 25.47 -16.07
N TYR A 602 11.45 26.54 -16.60
CA TYR A 602 11.49 26.88 -18.01
C TYR A 602 11.93 28.31 -18.23
N VAL A 603 12.46 28.60 -19.41
CA VAL A 603 12.81 29.97 -19.79
C VAL A 603 11.53 30.76 -20.09
N THR A 604 11.45 32.02 -19.66
CA THR A 604 10.30 32.89 -19.95
C THR A 604 9.99 32.96 -21.44
N GLY A 605 8.70 32.88 -21.80
CA GLY A 605 8.23 32.91 -23.18
C GLY A 605 8.58 31.67 -24.03
N GLN A 606 9.23 30.65 -23.46
CA GLN A 606 9.54 29.41 -24.15
C GLN A 606 8.27 28.71 -24.62
N ARG A 607 8.32 28.17 -25.85
CA ARG A 607 7.32 27.24 -26.37
C ARG A 607 7.72 25.82 -25.95
N VAL A 608 6.85 25.15 -25.19
CA VAL A 608 7.11 23.81 -24.63
C VAL A 608 6.14 22.82 -25.26
N THR A 609 6.64 21.66 -25.67
CA THR A 609 5.79 20.52 -26.06
C THR A 609 5.96 19.44 -25.02
N THR A 610 4.87 19.08 -24.35
CA THR A 610 4.83 18.02 -23.34
C THR A 610 3.91 16.91 -23.80
N ASP A 611 4.21 15.70 -23.37
CA ASP A 611 3.38 14.55 -23.64
C ASP A 611 2.25 14.45 -22.62
N VAL A 612 1.03 14.34 -23.14
CA VAL A 612 -0.17 14.01 -22.38
C VAL A 612 -0.50 12.55 -22.65
N TYR A 613 -0.48 11.73 -21.62
CA TYR A 613 -0.84 10.31 -21.69
C TYR A 613 -2.32 10.18 -21.35
N LEU A 614 -3.12 9.82 -22.35
CA LEU A 614 -4.52 9.50 -22.19
C LEU A 614 -4.62 8.04 -21.76
N ILE A 615 -4.97 7.82 -20.50
CA ILE A 615 -5.05 6.50 -19.88
C ILE A 615 -6.52 6.13 -19.72
N ASN A 616 -6.90 4.94 -20.20
CA ASN A 616 -8.18 4.32 -19.95
C ASN A 616 -7.96 2.89 -19.47
N ASP A 617 -8.02 2.68 -18.16
CA ASP A 617 -7.91 1.36 -17.52
C ASP A 617 -9.28 0.64 -17.45
N SER A 618 -10.36 1.23 -17.98
CA SER A 618 -11.70 0.64 -17.93
C SER A 618 -11.96 -0.32 -19.11
N TRP A 619 -13.02 -1.11 -19.00
CA TRP A 619 -13.49 -2.02 -20.06
C TRP A 619 -14.35 -1.36 -21.12
N HIS A 620 -14.53 -0.05 -21.05
CA HIS A 620 -15.42 0.71 -21.91
C HIS A 620 -14.64 1.78 -22.65
N ASN A 621 -15.01 2.04 -23.90
CA ASN A 621 -14.52 3.22 -24.60
C ASN A 621 -15.01 4.47 -23.87
N ALA A 622 -14.19 5.52 -23.87
CA ALA A 622 -14.56 6.80 -23.28
C ALA A 622 -14.35 7.93 -24.28
N THR A 623 -15.23 8.92 -24.23
CA THR A 623 -15.04 10.20 -24.90
C THR A 623 -14.76 11.23 -23.81
N ILE A 624 -13.57 11.82 -23.83
CA ILE A 624 -13.12 12.75 -22.80
C ILE A 624 -12.85 14.12 -23.39
N HIS A 625 -13.07 15.14 -22.56
CA HIS A 625 -12.68 16.51 -22.84
C HIS A 625 -11.57 16.92 -21.86
N VAL A 626 -10.45 17.36 -22.40
CA VAL A 626 -9.26 17.76 -21.64
C VAL A 626 -9.01 19.25 -21.82
N ASP A 627 -9.14 19.99 -20.72
CA ASP A 627 -8.69 21.36 -20.61
C ASP A 627 -7.28 21.40 -20.01
N LEU A 628 -6.30 21.83 -20.80
CA LEU A 628 -4.98 22.19 -20.29
C LEU A 628 -5.02 23.65 -19.84
N LEU A 629 -4.90 23.88 -18.54
CA LEU A 629 -5.08 25.17 -17.87
C LEU A 629 -3.77 25.61 -17.24
N LEU A 630 -3.38 26.86 -17.47
CA LEU A 630 -2.27 27.50 -16.77
C LEU A 630 -2.81 28.54 -15.79
N THR A 631 -2.48 28.42 -14.50
CA THR A 631 -2.96 29.33 -13.44
C THR A 631 -1.80 29.86 -12.59
N GLU A 632 -1.96 31.05 -12.01
CA GLU A 632 -1.04 31.58 -10.98
C GLU A 632 -1.32 30.94 -9.63
N GLU A 633 -2.60 30.89 -9.24
CA GLU A 633 -3.03 30.27 -7.99
C GLU A 633 -2.99 28.73 -8.09
N SER A 634 -2.56 28.09 -7.00
CA SER A 634 -2.57 26.64 -6.86
C SER A 634 -4.01 26.12 -6.88
N PRO A 635 -4.35 25.15 -7.75
CA PRO A 635 -5.64 24.47 -7.67
C PRO A 635 -5.78 23.53 -6.47
N GLU A 636 -4.68 23.27 -5.75
CA GLU A 636 -4.65 22.40 -4.55
C GLU A 636 -5.24 21.00 -4.80
N PHE A 637 -5.11 20.51 -6.04
CA PHE A 637 -5.66 19.23 -6.52
C PHE A 637 -7.20 19.17 -6.52
N ILE A 638 -7.89 20.30 -6.37
CA ILE A 638 -9.36 20.39 -6.35
C ILE A 638 -9.90 20.51 -7.78
N PRO A 639 -10.67 19.53 -8.29
CA PRO A 639 -11.16 19.57 -9.68
C PRO A 639 -12.07 20.75 -10.03
N GLU A 640 -12.67 21.37 -9.03
CA GLU A 640 -13.55 22.53 -9.11
C GLU A 640 -12.90 23.81 -8.55
N ALA A 641 -11.57 23.87 -8.48
CA ALA A 641 -10.85 25.04 -7.99
C ALA A 641 -11.30 26.34 -8.71
N GLU A 642 -11.47 27.41 -7.94
CA GLU A 642 -11.95 28.70 -8.45
C GLU A 642 -10.99 29.32 -9.48
N CYS A 643 -9.68 29.07 -9.36
CA CYS A 643 -8.67 29.56 -10.28
C CYS A 643 -8.87 29.06 -11.73
N PHE A 644 -9.59 27.95 -11.93
CA PHE A 644 -9.95 27.46 -13.27
C PHE A 644 -10.99 28.32 -14.00
N LYS A 645 -11.69 29.23 -13.30
CA LYS A 645 -12.64 30.17 -13.95
C LYS A 645 -11.93 31.30 -14.69
N LYS A 646 -10.67 31.60 -14.32
CA LYS A 646 -9.86 32.67 -14.91
C LYS A 646 -8.40 32.21 -15.10
N PRO A 647 -8.15 31.19 -15.95
CA PRO A 647 -6.79 30.76 -16.21
C PRO A 647 -6.03 31.83 -17.01
N LEU A 648 -4.72 31.89 -16.87
CA LEU A 648 -3.84 32.72 -17.71
C LEU A 648 -3.89 32.27 -19.17
N ALA A 649 -3.95 30.96 -19.38
CA ALA A 649 -4.08 30.34 -20.69
C ALA A 649 -4.86 29.03 -20.59
N LYS A 650 -5.57 28.70 -21.66
CA LYS A 650 -6.38 27.50 -21.78
C LYS A 650 -6.24 26.91 -23.17
N TRP A 651 -6.04 25.59 -23.25
CA TRP A 651 -6.11 24.80 -24.48
C TRP A 651 -7.09 23.65 -24.25
N SER A 652 -7.98 23.38 -25.21
CA SER A 652 -9.04 22.39 -25.07
C SER A 652 -8.95 21.34 -26.16
N PHE A 653 -9.16 20.08 -25.77
CA PHE A 653 -9.03 18.94 -26.66
C PHE A 653 -10.13 17.92 -26.36
N ASP A 654 -10.70 17.34 -27.42
CA ASP A 654 -11.61 16.20 -27.32
C ASP A 654 -10.91 14.94 -27.82
N PHE A 655 -11.05 13.85 -27.08
CA PHE A 655 -10.44 12.57 -27.43
C PHE A 655 -11.42 11.42 -27.24
N ASP A 656 -11.49 10.55 -28.24
CA ASP A 656 -12.04 9.21 -28.10
C ASP A 656 -10.89 8.26 -27.75
N ILE A 657 -11.04 7.54 -26.63
CA ILE A 657 -10.04 6.61 -26.13
C ILE A 657 -10.66 5.22 -25.98
N GLY A 658 -9.97 4.23 -26.53
CA GLY A 658 -10.40 2.83 -26.45
C GLY A 658 -10.32 2.30 -25.02
N ALA A 659 -11.15 1.29 -24.71
CA ALA A 659 -11.03 0.51 -23.48
C ALA A 659 -9.62 -0.10 -23.33
N ASP A 660 -9.10 -0.14 -22.10
CA ASP A 660 -7.77 -0.68 -21.77
C ASP A 660 -6.63 -0.16 -22.69
N THR A 661 -6.56 1.16 -22.86
CA THR A 661 -5.52 1.78 -23.68
C THR A 661 -4.73 2.84 -22.93
N ILE A 662 -3.49 3.03 -23.38
CA ILE A 662 -2.69 4.22 -23.09
C ILE A 662 -2.26 4.84 -24.41
N THR A 663 -2.62 6.10 -24.62
CA THR A 663 -2.28 6.82 -25.86
C THR A 663 -1.53 8.09 -25.53
N LYS A 664 -0.39 8.29 -26.20
CA LYS A 664 0.45 9.46 -26.05
C LYS A 664 0.03 10.55 -27.03
N ARG A 665 -0.14 11.78 -26.55
CA ARG A 665 -0.49 12.97 -27.35
C ARG A 665 0.42 14.14 -26.99
N PRO A 666 1.29 14.60 -27.92
CA PRO A 666 2.09 15.79 -27.68
C PRO A 666 1.19 17.03 -27.70
N VAL A 667 1.32 17.88 -26.68
CA VAL A 667 0.60 19.15 -26.57
C VAL A 667 1.60 20.27 -26.40
N THR A 668 1.46 21.30 -27.23
CA THR A 668 2.26 22.51 -27.15
C THR A 668 1.55 23.56 -26.31
N TRP A 669 2.27 24.17 -25.38
CA TRP A 669 1.85 25.31 -24.57
C TRP A 669 2.98 26.34 -24.48
N HIS A 670 2.67 27.52 -23.93
CA HIS A 670 3.63 28.62 -23.82
C HIS A 670 3.85 28.98 -22.37
N VAL A 671 5.12 29.13 -22.01
CA VAL A 671 5.56 29.62 -20.70
C VAL A 671 5.27 31.12 -20.63
N PRO A 672 4.80 31.66 -19.49
CA PRO A 672 4.61 33.09 -19.31
C PRO A 672 5.88 33.89 -19.64
N LYS A 673 5.68 35.10 -20.18
CA LYS A 673 6.79 36.03 -20.50
C LYS A 673 7.37 36.70 -19.25
N GLN A 674 6.61 36.71 -18.16
CA GLN A 674 7.02 37.24 -16.87
C GLN A 674 7.57 36.10 -16.01
N GLU A 675 8.67 36.37 -15.31
CA GLU A 675 9.21 35.46 -14.31
C GLU A 675 8.20 35.26 -13.17
N GLY A 676 8.03 34.02 -12.73
CA GLY A 676 7.02 33.68 -11.73
C GLY A 676 6.74 32.20 -11.61
N GLU A 677 5.78 31.89 -10.74
CA GLU A 677 5.37 30.53 -10.37
C GLU A 677 3.94 30.28 -10.80
N PHE A 678 3.71 29.12 -11.41
CA PHE A 678 2.47 28.79 -12.08
C PHE A 678 2.15 27.29 -11.94
N TRP A 679 0.91 26.94 -12.28
CA TRP A 679 0.42 25.58 -12.26
C TRP A 679 -0.14 25.22 -13.63
N LEU A 680 0.41 24.16 -14.24
CA LEU A 680 -0.12 23.56 -15.45
C LEU A 680 -0.97 22.35 -15.05
N THR A 681 -2.25 22.39 -15.40
CA THR A 681 -3.19 21.33 -15.02
C THR A 681 -3.93 20.80 -16.23
N ALA A 682 -3.86 19.49 -16.47
CA ALA A 682 -4.78 18.80 -17.37
C ALA A 682 -6.04 18.41 -16.58
N ARG A 683 -7.15 19.10 -16.84
CA ARG A 683 -8.45 18.82 -16.25
C ARG A 683 -9.28 17.98 -17.21
N THR A 684 -9.53 16.74 -16.83
CA THR A 684 -10.28 15.77 -17.64
C THR A 684 -11.75 15.73 -17.20
N THR A 685 -12.65 15.86 -18.17
CA THR A 685 -14.11 15.77 -18.02
C THR A 685 -14.68 14.81 -19.07
N GLY A 686 -15.99 14.55 -19.06
CA GLY A 686 -16.62 13.56 -19.93
C GLY A 686 -16.58 12.12 -19.38
N ILE A 687 -16.10 11.96 -18.16
CA ILE A 687 -16.08 10.69 -17.42
C ILE A 687 -17.19 10.67 -16.35
N SER A 688 -17.55 9.49 -15.86
CA SER A 688 -18.50 9.36 -14.75
C SER A 688 -17.92 9.95 -13.46
N GLY A 689 -18.72 10.69 -12.70
CA GLY A 689 -18.31 11.30 -11.44
C GLY A 689 -17.74 12.71 -11.58
N ARG A 690 -16.79 13.07 -10.71
CA ARG A 690 -16.15 14.39 -10.69
C ARG A 690 -15.06 14.47 -11.78
N PRO A 691 -14.73 15.69 -12.26
CA PRO A 691 -13.55 15.87 -13.10
C PRO A 691 -12.28 15.40 -12.38
N VAL A 692 -11.28 14.99 -13.14
CA VAL A 692 -10.00 14.55 -12.57
C VAL A 692 -8.85 15.38 -13.11
N LEU A 693 -7.83 15.58 -12.28
CA LEU A 693 -6.70 16.45 -12.55
C LEU A 693 -5.38 15.69 -12.68
N SER A 694 -4.56 16.07 -13.65
CA SER A 694 -3.11 15.90 -13.57
C SER A 694 -2.48 17.28 -13.44
N GLN A 695 -1.90 17.59 -12.27
CA GLN A 695 -1.39 18.91 -11.94
C GLN A 695 0.14 18.91 -11.85
N ARG A 696 0.78 19.91 -12.45
CA ARG A 696 2.24 20.10 -12.44
C ARG A 696 2.58 21.53 -12.07
N PHE A 697 3.69 21.66 -11.34
CA PHE A 697 4.24 22.96 -10.99
C PHE A 697 5.16 23.44 -12.09
N VAL A 698 5.06 24.71 -12.46
CA VAL A 698 5.84 25.34 -13.54
C VAL A 698 6.38 26.68 -13.06
N ARG A 699 7.66 26.95 -13.30
CA ARG A 699 8.32 28.23 -13.08
C ARG A 699 8.80 28.79 -14.41
N ALA A 700 8.51 30.07 -14.63
CA ALA A 700 9.13 30.83 -15.70
C ALA A 700 10.33 31.58 -15.12
N ILE A 701 11.52 31.35 -15.67
CA ILE A 701 12.79 31.90 -15.21
C ILE A 701 13.37 32.77 -16.31
N GLU A 702 13.81 33.97 -15.99
CA GLU A 702 14.50 34.79 -16.98
C GLU A 702 15.78 34.11 -17.49
N PRO A 703 16.12 34.25 -18.80
CA PRO A 703 17.34 33.68 -19.35
C PRO A 703 18.59 34.08 -18.52
N PRO A 704 19.39 33.11 -18.04
CA PRO A 704 20.59 33.40 -17.26
C PRO A 704 21.59 34.26 -18.03
N ARG A 705 22.17 35.28 -17.38
CA ARG A 705 23.09 36.25 -18.01
C ARG A 705 24.47 36.21 -17.38
N VAL A 706 25.50 36.28 -18.22
CA VAL A 706 26.89 36.38 -17.76
C VAL A 706 27.14 37.77 -17.19
N SER A 707 27.51 37.85 -15.92
CA SER A 707 27.80 39.11 -15.23
C SER A 707 28.97 39.88 -15.88
N SER A 708 28.98 41.20 -15.73
CA SER A 708 30.10 42.04 -16.20
C SER A 708 31.43 41.68 -15.55
N ARG A 709 31.41 41.21 -14.30
CA ARG A 709 32.59 40.76 -13.55
C ARG A 709 33.16 39.46 -14.13
N THR A 710 32.31 38.49 -14.42
CA THR A 710 32.72 37.22 -15.06
C THR A 710 33.35 37.46 -16.44
N ARG A 711 32.84 38.43 -17.22
CA ARG A 711 33.41 38.78 -18.53
C ARG A 711 34.81 39.42 -18.45
N LYS A 712 35.13 40.09 -17.35
CA LYS A 712 36.40 40.82 -17.17
C LYS A 712 37.53 39.94 -16.64
N ARG A 713 37.20 38.84 -15.94
CA ARG A 713 38.18 37.93 -15.34
C ARG A 713 38.52 36.76 -16.25
N THR A 714 39.67 36.16 -15.98
CA THR A 714 40.07 34.86 -16.54
C THR A 714 39.75 33.77 -15.52
N LEU A 715 38.88 32.83 -15.86
CA LEU A 715 38.58 31.67 -15.02
C LEU A 715 39.69 30.62 -15.21
N VAL A 716 40.41 30.30 -14.15
CA VAL A 716 41.38 29.19 -14.14
C VAL A 716 40.62 27.92 -13.80
N VAL A 717 40.32 27.09 -14.81
CA VAL A 717 39.47 25.92 -14.67
C VAL A 717 40.29 24.63 -14.65
N ILE A 718 40.39 24.00 -13.49
CA ILE A 718 41.11 22.73 -13.27
C ILE A 718 40.15 21.55 -13.14
N GLY A 719 40.61 20.35 -13.50
CA GLY A 719 39.75 19.16 -13.57
C GLY A 719 38.59 19.30 -14.58
N SER A 720 38.74 20.17 -15.59
CA SER A 720 37.73 20.39 -16.63
C SER A 720 37.68 19.25 -17.65
N ASP A 721 36.53 19.11 -18.28
CA ASP A 721 36.32 18.22 -19.42
C ASP A 721 35.94 19.02 -20.68
N GLU A 722 35.72 18.31 -21.79
CA GLU A 722 35.36 18.95 -23.06
C GLU A 722 33.99 19.66 -22.98
N ALA A 723 33.07 19.12 -22.19
CA ALA A 723 31.76 19.73 -21.97
C ALA A 723 31.89 21.09 -21.24
N ALA A 724 32.74 21.16 -20.22
CA ALA A 724 33.06 22.41 -19.54
C ALA A 724 33.62 23.47 -20.50
N ALA A 725 34.60 23.08 -21.32
CA ALA A 725 35.24 23.99 -22.29
C ALA A 725 34.22 24.56 -23.28
N LYS A 726 33.40 23.68 -23.88
CA LYS A 726 32.31 24.07 -24.80
C LYS A 726 31.31 25.01 -24.14
N TYR A 727 30.94 24.75 -22.88
CA TYR A 727 30.04 25.62 -22.14
C TYR A 727 30.63 27.03 -21.97
N PHE A 728 31.85 27.16 -21.45
CA PHE A 728 32.47 28.47 -21.24
C PHE A 728 32.68 29.24 -22.54
N GLU A 729 33.09 28.55 -23.61
CA GLU A 729 33.22 29.13 -24.96
C GLU A 729 31.88 29.66 -25.46
N SER A 730 30.80 28.88 -25.34
CA SER A 730 29.45 29.29 -25.76
C SER A 730 28.93 30.54 -25.03
N LYS A 731 29.48 30.83 -23.84
CA LYS A 731 29.14 32.00 -23.02
C LYS A 731 30.13 33.16 -23.18
N GLY A 732 31.15 33.01 -24.03
CA GLY A 732 32.20 34.01 -24.23
C GLY A 732 33.02 34.29 -22.95
N ILE A 733 33.19 33.27 -22.10
CA ILE A 733 33.91 33.38 -20.84
C ILE A 733 35.38 33.04 -21.08
N ARG A 734 36.29 33.92 -20.62
CA ARG A 734 37.74 33.71 -20.75
C ARG A 734 38.20 32.64 -19.77
N THR A 735 38.81 31.57 -20.27
CA THR A 735 39.33 30.47 -19.44
C THR A 735 40.82 30.26 -19.61
N SER A 736 41.49 29.81 -18.55
CA SER A 736 42.87 29.33 -18.54
C SER A 736 42.94 27.99 -17.80
N ARG A 737 44.00 27.20 -18.04
CA ARG A 737 44.34 26.00 -17.27
C ARG A 737 45.60 26.15 -16.43
N SER A 738 46.26 27.31 -16.49
CA SER A 738 47.52 27.55 -15.78
C SER A 738 47.27 28.00 -14.35
N ILE A 739 47.82 27.26 -13.38
CA ILE A 739 47.77 27.56 -11.94
C ILE A 739 49.07 28.16 -11.38
N LYS A 740 50.04 28.48 -12.25
CA LYS A 740 51.38 28.94 -11.82
C LYS A 740 51.44 30.42 -11.43
N GLU A 741 50.58 31.25 -12.02
CA GLU A 741 50.58 32.71 -11.85
C GLU A 741 49.14 33.18 -11.61
N LEU A 742 48.67 33.07 -10.36
CA LEU A 742 47.32 33.44 -9.98
C LEU A 742 47.29 34.87 -9.39
N ASN A 743 46.53 35.76 -10.02
CA ASN A 743 46.28 37.13 -9.57
C ASN A 743 44.83 37.25 -9.03
N PRO A 744 44.61 37.50 -7.72
CA PRO A 744 43.28 37.62 -7.10
C PRO A 744 42.32 38.62 -7.76
N ASN A 745 42.86 39.67 -8.41
CA ASN A 745 42.04 40.69 -9.07
C ASN A 745 41.56 40.25 -10.46
N GLU A 746 42.36 39.43 -11.14
CA GLU A 746 42.14 39.03 -12.54
C GLU A 746 41.63 37.60 -12.69
N ASN A 747 41.88 36.74 -11.69
CA ASN A 747 41.60 35.32 -11.76
C ASN A 747 40.56 34.88 -10.74
N MET A 748 39.84 33.82 -11.10
CA MET A 748 39.05 33.00 -10.18
C MET A 748 39.37 31.56 -10.50
N VAL A 749 39.59 30.73 -9.49
CA VAL A 749 39.88 29.30 -9.68
C VAL A 749 38.57 28.52 -9.59
N ILE A 750 38.28 27.72 -10.62
CA ILE A 750 37.16 26.79 -10.65
C ILE A 750 37.70 25.36 -10.66
N ILE A 751 37.36 24.61 -9.61
CA ILE A 751 37.61 23.18 -9.54
C ILE A 751 36.36 22.50 -10.09
N TRP A 752 36.39 22.18 -11.38
CA TRP A 752 35.24 21.68 -12.11
C TRP A 752 34.84 20.26 -11.66
N ASP A 753 35.84 19.40 -11.52
CA ASP A 753 35.67 18.03 -11.03
C ASP A 753 36.95 17.55 -10.33
N ALA A 754 36.90 17.44 -9.00
CA ALA A 754 38.04 17.01 -8.20
C ALA A 754 38.52 15.58 -8.56
N ALA A 755 37.64 14.72 -9.08
CA ALA A 755 38.01 13.37 -9.52
C ALA A 755 38.88 13.39 -10.80
N ARG A 756 38.85 14.48 -11.57
CA ARG A 756 39.61 14.65 -12.81
C ARG A 756 40.91 15.43 -12.63
N LEU A 757 41.22 15.88 -11.41
CA LEU A 757 42.47 16.59 -11.15
C LEU A 757 43.67 15.68 -11.39
N THR A 758 44.62 16.18 -12.16
CA THR A 758 45.94 15.58 -12.36
C THR A 758 46.75 15.58 -11.07
N HIS A 759 47.78 14.73 -10.99
CA HIS A 759 48.71 14.74 -9.86
C HIS A 759 49.36 16.11 -9.63
N GLN A 760 49.60 16.87 -10.71
CA GLN A 760 50.19 18.21 -10.62
C GLN A 760 49.20 19.24 -10.02
N GLU A 761 47.94 19.21 -10.45
CA GLU A 761 46.90 20.10 -9.91
C GLU A 761 46.62 19.79 -8.43
N LYS A 762 46.61 18.51 -8.03
CA LYS A 762 46.43 18.13 -6.61
C LYS A 762 47.57 18.63 -5.72
N ARG A 763 48.82 18.60 -6.22
CA ARG A 763 50.01 19.13 -5.50
C ARG A 763 50.05 20.66 -5.40
N ALA A 764 49.16 21.37 -6.09
CA ALA A 764 49.09 22.83 -6.04
C ALA A 764 48.24 23.36 -4.88
N ALA A 765 47.77 22.50 -3.96
CA ALA A 765 47.01 22.93 -2.79
C ALA A 765 47.65 24.10 -2.01
N PRO A 766 48.98 24.12 -1.77
CA PRO A 766 49.62 25.28 -1.14
C PRO A 766 49.45 26.59 -1.93
N LEU A 767 49.63 26.56 -3.26
CA LEU A 767 49.46 27.74 -4.13
C LEU A 767 48.00 28.26 -4.12
N LEU A 768 47.05 27.33 -4.06
CA LEU A 768 45.63 27.67 -3.95
C LEU A 768 45.32 28.29 -2.58
N CYS A 769 45.91 27.81 -1.49
CA CYS A 769 45.80 28.43 -0.17
C CYS A 769 46.38 29.86 -0.17
N ASP A 770 47.54 30.08 -0.79
CA ASP A 770 48.16 31.41 -0.90
C ASP A 770 47.28 32.36 -1.71
N PHE A 771 46.75 31.89 -2.84
CA PHE A 771 45.82 32.66 -3.67
C PHE A 771 44.55 33.07 -2.91
N ALA A 772 43.92 32.13 -2.19
CA ALA A 772 42.76 32.43 -1.36
C ALA A 772 43.09 33.38 -0.20
N SER A 773 44.27 33.23 0.42
CA SER A 773 44.77 34.14 1.47
C SER A 773 44.96 35.57 0.96
N ALA A 774 45.34 35.73 -0.32
CA ALA A 774 45.47 37.02 -1.00
C ALA A 774 44.13 37.62 -1.49
N GLY A 775 43.00 37.04 -1.10
CA GLY A 775 41.65 37.50 -1.48
C GLY A 775 41.12 36.92 -2.79
N GLY A 776 41.81 35.92 -3.35
CA GLY A 776 41.37 35.20 -4.55
C GLY A 776 40.16 34.30 -4.26
N THR A 777 39.28 34.14 -5.24
CA THR A 777 38.09 33.30 -5.10
C THR A 777 38.32 31.90 -5.70
N ILE A 778 38.08 30.87 -4.89
CA ILE A 778 38.12 29.46 -5.31
C ILE A 778 36.73 28.86 -5.12
N ALA A 779 36.20 28.23 -6.17
CA ALA A 779 34.96 27.48 -6.09
C ALA A 779 35.14 26.05 -6.59
N ALA A 780 34.69 25.07 -5.82
CA ALA A 780 34.70 23.65 -6.19
C ALA A 780 33.28 23.15 -6.47
N LEU A 781 33.02 22.73 -7.70
CA LEU A 781 31.69 22.29 -8.17
C LEU A 781 31.46 20.77 -8.00
N SER A 782 32.52 20.01 -7.74
CA SER A 782 32.45 18.61 -7.35
C SER A 782 33.69 18.24 -6.56
N THR A 783 33.49 17.62 -5.40
CA THR A 783 34.55 17.49 -4.39
C THR A 783 34.94 16.05 -4.07
N ARG A 784 34.34 15.06 -4.72
CA ARG A 784 34.69 13.65 -4.48
C ARG A 784 36.09 13.34 -5.00
N SER A 785 36.76 12.37 -4.40
CA SER A 785 38.03 11.79 -4.89
C SER A 785 39.26 12.71 -4.81
N TRP A 786 39.25 13.69 -3.90
CA TRP A 786 40.42 14.46 -3.48
C TRP A 786 40.44 14.56 -1.95
N ASP A 787 41.63 14.41 -1.36
CA ASP A 787 41.86 14.72 0.05
C ASP A 787 41.92 16.24 0.20
N TRP A 788 40.89 16.80 0.84
CA TRP A 788 40.78 18.25 1.03
C TRP A 788 41.65 18.76 2.18
N SER A 789 42.23 17.89 3.01
CA SER A 789 42.90 18.29 4.26
C SER A 789 44.02 19.32 4.06
N GLU A 790 44.71 19.31 2.93
CA GLU A 790 45.76 20.27 2.57
C GLU A 790 45.21 21.66 2.17
N LEU A 791 43.95 21.73 1.73
CA LEU A 791 43.32 22.94 1.22
C LEU A 791 42.29 23.52 2.19
N CYS A 792 41.46 22.68 2.80
CA CYS A 792 40.51 23.01 3.86
C CYS A 792 40.12 21.73 4.64
N HIS A 793 40.03 21.80 5.97
CA HIS A 793 39.68 20.65 6.81
C HIS A 793 38.19 20.25 6.71
N VAL A 794 37.81 19.66 5.57
CA VAL A 794 36.46 19.21 5.21
C VAL A 794 36.46 17.72 4.89
N GLN A 795 35.38 17.05 5.27
CA GLN A 795 35.05 15.68 4.86
C GLN A 795 33.82 15.71 3.97
N ILE A 796 33.85 14.93 2.89
CA ILE A 796 32.72 14.77 1.98
C ILE A 796 31.93 13.54 2.42
N GLY A 797 30.67 13.72 2.76
CA GLY A 797 29.79 12.64 3.17
C GLY A 797 29.18 11.89 2.00
N SER A 798 28.04 11.25 2.25
CA SER A 798 27.35 10.38 1.29
C SER A 798 25.85 10.67 1.17
N ILE A 799 25.38 11.77 1.77
CA ILE A 799 23.96 12.18 1.68
C ILE A 799 23.71 12.79 0.30
N GLY A 800 22.90 12.12 -0.52
CA GLY A 800 22.34 12.73 -1.73
C GLY A 800 20.94 13.26 -1.47
N GLY A 801 20.44 14.20 -2.28
CA GLY A 801 19.03 14.48 -2.24
C GLY A 801 18.40 15.49 -3.18
N SER A 802 17.12 15.69 -2.86
CA SER A 802 16.05 16.19 -3.71
C SER A 802 16.39 17.52 -4.41
N ARG A 803 16.13 18.68 -3.80
CA ARG A 803 15.76 18.91 -2.41
C ARG A 803 16.82 19.75 -1.71
N VAL A 804 17.01 21.02 -2.07
CA VAL A 804 17.93 21.89 -1.30
C VAL A 804 17.26 23.18 -0.88
N PHE A 805 17.71 23.73 0.24
CA PHE A 805 17.09 24.87 0.90
C PHE A 805 18.17 25.82 1.43
N PRO A 806 17.91 27.14 1.42
CA PRO A 806 18.80 28.10 2.05
C PRO A 806 18.81 27.93 3.56
N TYR A 807 19.96 28.22 4.18
CA TYR A 807 20.00 28.47 5.62
C TYR A 807 19.25 29.76 5.95
N GLU A 808 18.57 29.80 7.10
CA GLU A 808 17.88 31.00 7.58
C GLU A 808 18.83 32.20 7.65
N ASP A 809 18.34 33.38 7.27
CA ASP A 809 19.07 34.66 7.25
C ASP A 809 20.37 34.69 6.41
N VAL A 810 20.59 33.69 5.54
CA VAL A 810 21.77 33.69 4.66
C VAL A 810 21.46 34.40 3.35
N GLU A 811 21.90 35.66 3.27
CA GLU A 811 22.10 36.33 1.98
C GLU A 811 23.45 35.94 1.39
N HIS A 812 23.44 35.33 0.20
CA HIS A 812 24.65 34.96 -0.52
C HIS A 812 24.49 35.23 -2.02
N ARG A 813 25.55 35.77 -2.65
CA ARG A 813 25.54 36.15 -4.08
C ARG A 813 25.24 35.00 -5.02
N ILE A 814 25.54 33.76 -4.64
CA ILE A 814 25.21 32.58 -5.46
C ILE A 814 23.70 32.38 -5.62
N LEU A 815 22.90 32.89 -4.67
CA LEU A 815 21.44 32.84 -4.67
C LEU A 815 20.82 34.14 -5.20
N SER A 816 21.62 35.07 -5.74
CA SER A 816 21.13 36.32 -6.31
C SER A 816 20.12 36.03 -7.41
N GLU A 817 18.93 36.60 -7.28
CA GLU A 817 17.80 36.39 -8.20
C GLU A 817 17.41 34.91 -8.38
N VAL A 818 17.69 34.06 -7.39
CA VAL A 818 17.22 32.67 -7.33
C VAL A 818 16.23 32.57 -6.17
N SER A 819 14.94 32.50 -6.48
CA SER A 819 13.91 32.25 -5.46
C SER A 819 14.19 30.94 -4.74
N SER A 820 14.02 30.89 -3.41
CA SER A 820 14.19 29.67 -2.62
C SER A 820 13.29 28.53 -3.12
N GLN A 821 12.11 28.88 -3.66
CA GLN A 821 11.20 27.91 -4.25
C GLN A 821 11.84 27.19 -5.46
N CYS A 822 12.66 27.87 -6.27
CA CYS A 822 13.34 27.26 -7.41
C CYS A 822 14.24 26.07 -7.04
N LEU A 823 14.71 26.03 -5.78
CA LEU A 823 15.58 24.99 -5.25
C LEU A 823 14.83 23.71 -4.83
N THR A 824 13.51 23.80 -4.65
CA THR A 824 12.67 22.70 -4.15
C THR A 824 12.36 21.62 -5.21
N ARG A 825 12.38 21.96 -6.50
CA ARG A 825 11.73 21.18 -7.57
C ARG A 825 12.61 20.77 -8.75
N TRP A 826 13.91 21.09 -8.66
CA TRP A 826 14.95 20.85 -9.65
C TRP A 826 15.15 19.36 -10.00
N ASN A 827 14.90 18.41 -9.08
CA ASN A 827 15.11 16.97 -9.31
C ASN A 827 14.09 16.27 -10.23
N GLY A 828 13.61 16.94 -11.27
CA GLY A 828 12.74 16.35 -12.28
C GLY A 828 13.42 15.36 -13.22
N LEU A 829 14.72 15.06 -13.01
CA LEU A 829 15.55 14.30 -13.92
C LEU A 829 16.31 13.19 -13.18
N PRO A 830 16.73 12.11 -13.87
CA PRO A 830 17.45 11.01 -13.23
C PRO A 830 18.74 11.47 -12.54
N GLY A 831 18.84 11.28 -11.22
CA GLY A 831 20.02 11.64 -10.41
C GLY A 831 19.71 12.70 -9.35
N THR A 832 20.37 12.62 -8.20
CA THR A 832 20.18 13.55 -7.07
C THR A 832 20.78 14.92 -7.36
N VAL A 833 20.06 16.03 -7.14
CA VAL A 833 20.63 17.38 -7.28
C VAL A 833 21.73 17.62 -6.25
N ALA A 834 21.49 17.32 -4.97
CA ALA A 834 22.58 17.31 -3.99
C ALA A 834 23.31 15.96 -4.05
N VAL A 835 24.63 15.96 -4.24
CA VAL A 835 25.41 14.71 -4.40
C VAL A 835 26.04 14.22 -3.09
N ALA A 836 26.36 15.11 -2.16
CA ALA A 836 26.93 14.79 -0.85
C ALA A 836 26.68 15.94 0.13
N ASP A 837 26.75 15.67 1.42
CA ASP A 837 26.85 16.68 2.48
C ASP A 837 28.32 16.99 2.82
N LEU A 838 28.54 18.18 3.37
CA LEU A 838 29.82 18.69 3.82
C LEU A 838 29.93 18.53 5.34
N LYS A 839 31.05 17.97 5.82
CA LYS A 839 31.31 17.76 7.25
C LYS A 839 32.68 18.26 7.66
N GLY A 840 32.90 18.34 8.97
CA GLY A 840 34.21 18.60 9.57
C GLY A 840 34.40 20.02 10.08
N PRO A 841 35.57 20.30 10.69
CA PRO A 841 35.80 21.53 11.45
C PRO A 841 35.72 22.82 10.61
N ALA A 842 36.15 22.76 9.33
CA ALA A 842 36.06 23.95 8.47
C ALA A 842 34.61 24.28 8.10
N VAL A 843 33.73 23.29 7.96
CA VAL A 843 32.29 23.51 7.72
C VAL A 843 31.60 24.14 8.95
N GLN A 844 32.02 23.76 10.16
CA GLN A 844 31.48 24.33 11.39
C GLN A 844 31.85 25.81 11.57
N ARG A 845 33.05 26.20 11.13
CA ARG A 845 33.53 27.59 11.16
C ARG A 845 33.13 28.40 9.91
N GLY A 846 32.70 27.72 8.85
CA GLY A 846 32.36 28.32 7.56
C GLY A 846 30.95 28.89 7.52
N LYS A 847 30.70 29.73 6.53
CA LYS A 847 29.36 30.22 6.21
C LYS A 847 28.62 29.14 5.41
N LYS A 848 27.65 28.49 6.04
CA LYS A 848 26.77 27.51 5.38
C LYS A 848 25.73 28.26 4.55
N ILE A 849 25.42 27.78 3.34
CA ILE A 849 24.58 28.50 2.38
C ILE A 849 23.34 27.69 1.99
N LEU A 850 23.52 26.43 1.60
CA LEU A 850 22.42 25.52 1.31
C LEU A 850 22.54 24.22 2.10
N TRP A 851 21.41 23.64 2.48
CA TRP A 851 21.27 22.32 3.09
C TRP A 851 20.28 21.44 2.32
N VAL A 852 20.29 20.12 2.55
CA VAL A 852 19.45 19.14 1.79
C VAL A 852 18.36 18.46 2.62
N ARG A 853 18.71 17.97 3.83
CA ARG A 853 17.81 17.18 4.68
C ARG A 853 17.34 17.95 5.91
N ASP A 854 18.30 18.58 6.56
CA ASP A 854 18.15 19.38 7.78
C ASP A 854 19.30 20.40 7.82
N ASP A 855 19.22 21.37 8.73
CA ASP A 855 20.23 22.41 8.96
C ASP A 855 21.60 21.85 9.41
N THR A 856 21.70 20.57 9.74
CA THR A 856 22.97 19.89 10.05
C THR A 856 23.62 19.25 8.82
N SER A 857 22.96 19.28 7.66
CA SER A 857 23.38 18.64 6.41
C SER A 857 23.72 19.67 5.31
N PRO A 858 24.74 20.53 5.48
CA PRO A 858 25.11 21.54 4.49
C PRO A 858 25.62 20.87 3.22
N VAL A 859 25.21 21.39 2.07
CA VAL A 859 25.65 20.94 0.73
C VAL A 859 26.36 22.05 -0.03
N VAL A 860 26.19 23.30 0.40
CA VAL A 860 26.98 24.44 -0.10
C VAL A 860 27.46 25.27 1.09
N ALA A 861 28.77 25.54 1.15
CA ALA A 861 29.36 26.35 2.21
C ALA A 861 30.64 27.07 1.73
N GLU A 862 30.87 28.27 2.24
CA GLU A 862 32.18 28.93 2.21
C GLU A 862 32.96 28.54 3.46
N VAL A 863 34.08 27.85 3.29
CA VAL A 863 34.89 27.31 4.39
C VAL A 863 36.25 27.99 4.43
N PRO A 864 36.85 28.18 5.62
CA PRO A 864 38.21 28.68 5.72
C PRO A 864 39.20 27.69 5.11
N THR A 865 40.26 28.21 4.49
CA THR A 865 41.42 27.44 4.05
C THR A 865 42.11 26.74 5.24
N ALA A 866 42.97 25.76 4.96
CA ALA A 866 43.77 25.09 5.99
C ALA A 866 44.69 26.07 6.74
N SER A 867 45.15 27.15 6.08
CA SER A 867 45.93 28.23 6.71
C SER A 867 45.09 29.16 7.60
N GLY A 868 43.75 29.13 7.48
CA GLY A 868 42.85 30.02 8.20
C GLY A 868 42.74 31.45 7.63
N SER A 869 43.57 31.79 6.63
CA SER A 869 43.51 33.05 5.88
C SER A 869 42.87 32.80 4.51
N GLY A 870 41.69 33.37 4.26
CA GLY A 870 40.92 33.17 3.03
C GLY A 870 39.83 32.10 3.12
N THR A 871 38.98 32.05 2.09
CA THR A 871 37.83 31.12 2.03
C THR A 871 37.74 30.39 0.69
N ILE A 872 37.09 29.23 0.72
CA ILE A 872 36.82 28.40 -0.45
C ILE A 872 35.33 28.08 -0.47
N LEU A 873 34.69 28.29 -1.61
CA LEU A 873 33.30 27.89 -1.81
C LEU A 873 33.25 26.42 -2.26
N LEU A 874 32.61 25.57 -1.48
CA LEU A 874 32.34 24.18 -1.83
C LEU A 874 30.87 24.02 -2.23
N LEU A 875 30.62 23.52 -3.44
CA LEU A 875 29.28 23.20 -3.96
C LEU A 875 29.15 21.68 -4.14
N GLN A 876 28.14 21.08 -3.52
CA GLN A 876 27.70 19.69 -3.75
C GLN A 876 26.38 19.63 -4.53
N LEU A 877 26.18 20.55 -5.47
CA LEU A 877 25.04 20.57 -6.37
C LEU A 877 25.47 20.03 -7.74
N ASP A 878 24.67 19.17 -8.35
CA ASP A 878 24.86 18.72 -9.72
C ASP A 878 24.39 19.78 -10.72
N VAL A 879 25.00 20.97 -10.73
CA VAL A 879 24.67 22.00 -11.73
C VAL A 879 25.16 21.65 -13.13
N LYS A 880 26.16 20.76 -13.23
CA LYS A 880 26.90 20.50 -14.47
C LYS A 880 26.09 19.70 -15.48
N SER A 881 25.25 18.78 -15.01
CA SER A 881 24.41 17.94 -15.88
C SER A 881 23.22 18.68 -16.52
N HIS A 882 22.99 19.94 -16.12
CA HIS A 882 21.82 20.75 -16.49
C HIS A 882 22.13 21.99 -17.34
N LEU A 883 23.32 22.10 -17.93
CA LEU A 883 23.75 23.30 -18.69
C LEU A 883 23.45 23.24 -20.19
N ASP A 884 23.20 22.05 -20.75
CA ASP A 884 23.02 21.85 -22.18
C ASP A 884 21.57 22.12 -22.60
N VAL A 885 21.30 23.31 -23.14
CA VAL A 885 19.98 23.77 -23.62
C VAL A 885 19.30 22.84 -24.64
N ALA A 886 20.08 21.97 -25.32
CA ALA A 886 19.53 21.02 -26.27
C ALA A 886 19.00 19.74 -25.59
N ARG A 887 19.31 19.51 -24.31
CA ARG A 887 18.87 18.34 -23.57
C ARG A 887 17.59 18.61 -22.77
N PRO A 888 16.72 17.61 -22.60
CA PRO A 888 15.61 17.69 -21.64
C PRO A 888 16.07 17.96 -20.21
N THR A 889 17.36 17.70 -19.92
CA THR A 889 17.94 17.93 -18.60
C THR A 889 18.28 19.38 -18.30
N TYR A 890 18.17 20.29 -19.27
CA TYR A 890 18.48 21.71 -19.04
C TYR A 890 17.63 22.32 -17.93
N ASP A 891 18.27 23.07 -17.04
CA ASP A 891 17.58 23.85 -16.00
C ASP A 891 18.18 25.27 -15.94
N PRO A 892 17.40 26.32 -16.23
CA PRO A 892 17.90 27.70 -16.19
C PRO A 892 18.31 28.14 -14.77
N VAL A 893 17.76 27.53 -13.71
CA VAL A 893 18.16 27.82 -12.32
C VAL A 893 19.55 27.26 -12.03
N ALA A 894 19.85 26.04 -12.48
CA ALA A 894 21.18 25.44 -12.31
C ALA A 894 22.25 26.28 -13.02
N GLU A 895 21.96 26.72 -14.25
CA GLU A 895 22.82 27.62 -14.99
C GLU A 895 22.98 28.98 -14.30
N LYS A 896 21.89 29.56 -13.77
CA LYS A 896 21.92 30.82 -13.02
C LYS A 896 22.79 30.72 -11.76
N ILE A 897 22.66 29.65 -10.98
CA ILE A 897 23.51 29.38 -9.81
C ILE A 897 24.98 29.29 -10.24
N LEU A 898 25.29 28.56 -11.32
CA LEU A 898 26.67 28.47 -11.82
C LEU A 898 27.19 29.86 -12.22
N LEU A 899 26.44 30.63 -13.02
CA LEU A 899 26.86 31.97 -13.43
C LEU A 899 27.04 32.94 -12.25
N ASN A 900 26.21 32.82 -11.20
CA ASN A 900 26.38 33.58 -9.97
C ASN A 900 27.67 33.21 -9.24
N VAL A 901 28.02 31.91 -9.17
CA VAL A 901 29.31 31.43 -8.64
C VAL A 901 30.47 32.05 -9.43
N LEU A 902 30.40 32.04 -10.77
CA LEU A 902 31.43 32.63 -11.63
C LEU A 902 31.51 34.17 -11.51
N GLY A 903 30.54 34.81 -10.85
CA GLY A 903 30.48 36.26 -10.64
C GLY A 903 31.01 36.74 -9.29
N LEU A 904 31.46 35.82 -8.42
CA LEU A 904 31.79 36.11 -7.01
C LEU A 904 32.91 37.12 -6.78
#